data_AF-A0AAW8AHW1-F1
#
_entry.id   AF-A0AAW8AHW1-F1
#
_cell.length_a   1.000
_cell.length_b   1.000
_cell.length_c   1.000
_cell.angle_alpha   90.00
_cell.angle_beta   90.00
_cell.angle_gamma   90.00
#
_symmetry.space_group_name_H-M   'P 1'
#
loop_
_entity.id
_entity.type
_entity.pdbx_description
1 polymer ?
#
loop_
_entity_poly.entity_id
_entity_poly.type
_entity_poly.pdbx_seq_one_letter_code
_entity_poly.pdbx_strand_id
1 'polypeptide(L)'
;MKISDGNWLIQPGLNLIQPVQVYEVEQQGNEMVVYAAPRDVRERAWQLDTPLFTLRFFSPQEGIIGVRMEHFQGALDNGPHYPLNVQKDVHVEIENTAGFAELKSGSLSVRVTKGEFWALDFLRDGLRITGSQLKNNGYVQDSKTQRNYMFERLDLGVGETVYGLGERFTALVRNGQTVETWNEDGGTSTEQSYKNIPFYLTNRGYGVLVNHPQRVSFEVGSEKVSKVQFSVEGEYLEYFVIDGPTPKAVLNRYTQFTGRPALPPAWSFGLWLTTSFTTNYDEATVNSFIDGMAERHLPLHVFHFDCFWMKAFQWCDFEWDPLTFPDPEGMIKRLKAKGLKVCVWINPYIGQRSPVFKELKEKGYLLKRPDGSLWQWDKWQPGLAIYDFTNPEARQWYADKLKGLVAMGVDCFKTDFGERIPTDVQWFDGSDPQKMHNHYAFIYNELVWKVLKETVGEQEAVLFARSASVGAQQFPVHWGGDCYANYESMAESLRGGLSIGMSGFGFWSHDIGGFENTAPAHVYKRWCAFGLLSSHSRLHGSKSYRVPWAYDDESCDVVRHFTQLKCRMMPYLYRQAALANECGTPMLRAMMLEFPDDPACDYLDRQYMLGDSVLVAPVFSEAGEVQFYLPEGHWTHLWHNDELPGSRWHKQHHDALSLPVYVRDNTLLALGNNDQKPDYAWHEGTAFQLFHLEDGREARCDVPAADGSTIFTLKARRQGNAIAVSGEGEARGWTLCLRNILQVAGVQGGTQTGSEWGVVVSAEGNTLTITL
;
A
#
# COMPACT_ATOMS: atom_id res chain seq x y z
N MET A 1 -0.51 21.54 11.96
CA MET A 1 -0.68 22.42 13.12
C MET A 1 0.12 23.67 12.85
N LYS A 2 -0.52 24.84 12.79
CA LYS A 2 0.19 26.10 12.55
C LYS A 2 0.99 26.50 13.80
N ILE A 3 2.31 26.66 13.65
CA ILE A 3 3.21 27.09 14.74
C ILE A 3 3.61 28.55 14.53
N SER A 4 4.05 28.89 13.33
CA SER A 4 4.39 30.26 12.96
C SER A 4 3.18 31.05 12.46
N ASP A 5 3.29 32.36 12.56
CA ASP A 5 2.41 33.33 11.91
C ASP A 5 3.24 34.10 10.87
N GLY A 6 3.25 33.57 9.65
CA GLY A 6 4.17 34.01 8.60
C GLY A 6 5.63 33.76 8.96
N ASN A 7 6.53 34.59 8.42
CA ASN A 7 7.96 34.49 8.70
C ASN A 7 8.36 35.12 10.04
N TRP A 8 7.64 36.16 10.45
CA TRP A 8 8.10 37.11 11.45
C TRP A 8 7.54 36.86 12.85
N LEU A 9 6.41 36.16 12.95
CA LEU A 9 5.66 35.99 14.18
C LEU A 9 5.42 34.51 14.50
N ILE A 10 4.99 34.27 15.73
CA ILE A 10 4.56 32.99 16.26
C ILE A 10 3.04 33.08 16.48
N GLN A 11 2.32 31.97 16.31
CA GLN A 11 0.88 31.97 16.58
C GLN A 11 0.59 32.44 18.01
N PRO A 12 -0.45 33.27 18.23
CA PRO A 12 -0.73 33.83 19.55
C PRO A 12 -0.94 32.73 20.59
N GLY A 13 -0.27 32.86 21.74
CA GLY A 13 -0.38 31.92 22.87
C GLY A 13 0.60 30.73 22.83
N LEU A 14 1.41 30.60 21.76
CA LEU A 14 2.46 29.58 21.70
C LEU A 14 3.79 30.15 22.21
N ASN A 15 4.41 29.44 23.16
CA ASN A 15 5.78 29.68 23.58
C ASN A 15 6.67 28.60 22.96
N LEU A 16 7.76 29.01 22.31
CA LEU A 16 8.69 28.10 21.65
C LEU A 16 10.04 28.12 22.36
N ILE A 17 10.60 26.93 22.58
CA ILE A 17 12.01 26.73 22.92
C ILE A 17 12.61 25.76 21.89
N GLN A 18 13.85 25.98 21.47
CA GLN A 18 14.51 25.23 20.40
C GLN A 18 15.93 24.86 20.79
N PRO A 19 16.51 23.75 20.31
CA PRO A 19 17.94 23.50 20.46
C PRO A 19 18.73 24.50 19.61
N VAL A 20 19.58 25.32 20.24
CA VAL A 20 20.36 26.37 19.54
C VAL A 20 21.87 26.25 19.73
N GLN A 21 22.34 25.51 20.75
CA GLN A 21 23.76 25.34 21.01
C GLN A 21 24.04 23.96 21.60
N VAL A 22 25.00 23.23 21.03
CA VAL A 22 25.53 21.99 21.63
C VAL A 22 26.23 22.36 22.94
N TYR A 23 25.74 21.84 24.06
CA TYR A 23 26.41 21.92 25.35
C TYR A 23 27.41 20.78 25.50
N GLU A 24 26.98 19.56 25.22
CA GLU A 24 27.77 18.35 25.40
C GLU A 24 27.38 17.26 24.39
N VAL A 25 28.33 16.38 24.08
CA VAL A 25 28.15 15.21 23.22
C VAL A 25 28.72 13.99 23.93
N GLU A 26 27.90 12.96 24.08
CA GLU A 26 28.27 11.68 24.67
C GLU A 26 28.08 10.57 23.65
N GLN A 27 28.95 9.56 23.71
CA GLN A 27 28.73 8.29 23.04
C GLN A 27 28.25 7.27 24.08
N GLN A 28 27.08 6.67 23.83
CA GLN A 28 26.49 5.64 24.67
C GLN A 28 26.36 4.35 23.86
N GLY A 29 27.39 3.50 23.91
CA GLY A 29 27.45 2.30 23.08
C GLY A 29 27.53 2.64 21.59
N ASN A 30 26.54 2.18 20.81
CA ASN A 30 26.36 2.47 19.39
C ASN A 30 25.42 3.66 19.14
N GLU A 31 25.18 4.49 20.14
CA GLU A 31 24.33 5.67 20.03
C GLU A 31 25.12 6.95 20.34
N MET A 32 24.72 8.04 19.70
CA MET A 32 25.27 9.37 19.94
C MET A 32 24.20 10.21 20.64
N VAL A 33 24.55 10.78 21.79
CA VAL A 33 23.68 11.68 22.57
C VAL A 33 24.23 13.09 22.51
N VAL A 34 23.38 14.05 22.20
CA VAL A 34 23.71 15.48 22.14
C VAL A 34 22.79 16.23 23.08
N TYR A 35 23.38 16.93 24.06
CA TYR A 35 22.64 17.84 24.93
C TYR A 35 22.69 19.24 24.32
N ALA A 36 21.53 19.80 24.00
CA ALA A 36 21.41 21.07 23.28
C ALA A 36 20.62 22.09 24.09
N ALA A 37 21.25 23.23 24.39
CA ALA A 37 20.65 24.31 25.14
C ALA A 37 19.80 25.22 24.23
N PRO A 38 18.77 25.90 24.76
CA PRO A 38 17.94 26.84 24.02
C PRO A 38 18.46 28.29 24.00
N ARG A 39 19.65 28.50 24.55
CA ARG A 39 20.38 29.77 24.56
C ARG A 39 21.89 29.50 24.61
N ASP A 40 22.68 30.58 24.57
CA ASP A 40 24.12 30.50 24.82
C ASP A 40 24.40 30.14 26.29
N VAL A 41 25.08 29.01 26.50
CA VAL A 41 25.44 28.45 27.81
C VAL A 41 26.95 28.24 27.96
N ARG A 42 27.76 28.93 27.14
CA ARG A 42 29.24 28.88 27.21
C ARG A 42 29.77 29.34 28.57
N GLU A 43 29.11 30.29 29.22
CA GLU A 43 29.49 30.76 30.55
C GLU A 43 28.69 30.04 31.64
N ARG A 44 29.37 29.69 32.75
CA ARG A 44 28.75 28.99 33.89
C ARG A 44 27.54 29.70 34.48
N ALA A 45 27.48 31.03 34.40
CA ALA A 45 26.33 31.80 34.88
C ALA A 45 25.03 31.49 34.12
N TRP A 46 25.13 31.02 32.87
CA TRP A 46 23.98 30.67 32.02
C TRP A 46 23.61 29.18 32.06
N GLN A 47 24.38 28.34 32.78
CA GLN A 47 24.22 26.88 32.86
C GLN A 47 23.20 26.43 33.94
N LEU A 48 22.30 27.32 34.33
CA LEU A 48 21.22 27.08 35.30
C LEU A 48 19.98 27.91 34.90
N ASP A 49 18.80 27.59 35.44
CA ASP A 49 17.53 28.25 35.08
C ASP A 49 17.29 28.31 33.56
N THR A 50 17.50 27.18 32.89
CA THR A 50 17.26 26.99 31.46
C THR A 50 16.76 25.58 31.19
N PRO A 51 15.83 25.39 30.23
CA PRO A 51 15.57 24.07 29.65
C PRO A 51 16.83 23.51 28.98
N LEU A 52 16.81 22.20 28.70
CA LEU A 52 17.84 21.49 27.96
C LEU A 52 17.17 20.38 27.14
N PHE A 53 17.49 20.28 25.85
CA PHE A 53 17.05 19.17 25.01
C PHE A 53 18.06 18.03 25.07
N THR A 54 17.55 16.80 25.07
CA THR A 54 18.35 15.59 24.87
C THR A 54 18.01 15.01 23.51
N LEU A 55 19.00 14.99 22.61
CA LEU A 55 18.88 14.37 21.29
C LEU A 55 19.65 13.05 21.29
N ARG A 56 18.98 11.94 21.02
CA ARG A 56 19.58 10.62 20.85
C ARG A 56 19.52 10.24 19.37
N PHE A 57 20.67 9.90 18.82
CA PHE A 57 20.84 9.39 17.47
C PHE A 57 21.24 7.92 17.55
N PHE A 58 20.54 7.07 16.83
CA PHE A 58 20.73 5.62 16.84
C PHE A 58 20.37 5.03 15.48
N SER A 59 20.69 3.76 15.24
CA SER A 59 20.38 3.09 13.98
C SER A 59 19.70 1.74 14.22
N PRO A 60 18.40 1.59 13.88
CA PRO A 60 17.69 0.33 14.07
C PRO A 60 17.92 -0.69 12.95
N GLN A 61 18.40 -0.23 11.79
CA GLN A 61 18.76 -1.02 10.60
C GLN A 61 19.84 -0.23 9.82
N GLU A 62 20.62 -0.91 8.97
CA GLU A 62 21.54 -0.22 8.05
C GLU A 62 20.81 0.86 7.23
N GLY A 63 21.43 2.04 7.11
CA GLY A 63 20.90 3.13 6.30
C GLY A 63 19.63 3.77 6.87
N ILE A 64 19.28 3.47 8.13
CA ILE A 64 18.20 4.12 8.87
C ILE A 64 18.80 4.80 10.10
N ILE A 65 18.57 6.11 10.24
CA ILE A 65 18.96 6.87 11.43
C ILE A 65 17.70 7.31 12.17
N GLY A 66 17.56 6.82 13.40
CA GLY A 66 16.60 7.30 14.38
C GLY A 66 17.11 8.56 15.06
N VAL A 67 16.21 9.53 15.19
CA VAL A 67 16.41 10.77 15.95
C VAL A 67 15.30 10.86 16.98
N ARG A 68 15.67 10.83 18.25
CA ARG A 68 14.76 11.09 19.37
C ARG A 68 15.17 12.38 20.04
N MET A 69 14.30 13.39 19.99
CA MET A 69 14.49 14.67 20.66
C MET A 69 13.50 14.76 21.83
N GLU A 70 14.01 14.96 23.04
CA GLU A 70 13.22 14.92 24.28
C GLU A 70 13.35 16.22 25.07
N HIS A 71 12.26 16.59 25.74
CA HIS A 71 12.21 17.63 26.77
C HIS A 71 12.16 16.97 28.16
N PHE A 72 10.96 16.59 28.66
CA PHE A 72 10.84 15.88 29.94
C PHE A 72 10.75 14.36 29.78
N GLN A 73 11.63 13.63 30.45
CA GLN A 73 11.62 12.15 30.48
C GLN A 73 10.70 11.56 31.58
N GLY A 74 10.06 12.42 32.39
CA GLY A 74 9.18 11.99 33.49
C GLY A 74 7.71 11.77 33.10
N ALA A 75 7.34 11.99 31.84
CA ALA A 75 5.99 11.76 31.35
C ALA A 75 5.67 10.25 31.28
N LEU A 76 4.39 9.91 31.42
CA LEU A 76 3.92 8.55 31.11
C LEU A 76 4.02 8.33 29.60
N ASP A 77 4.65 7.22 29.18
CA ASP A 77 4.75 6.81 27.77
C ASP A 77 4.16 5.41 27.59
N ASN A 78 2.88 5.26 27.93
CA ASN A 78 2.16 4.01 27.73
C ASN A 78 2.06 3.68 26.24
N GLY A 79 2.08 2.39 25.90
CA GLY A 79 1.86 1.91 24.55
C GLY A 79 0.41 2.10 24.05
N PRO A 80 0.08 1.56 22.87
CA PRO A 80 0.94 0.74 22.01
C PRO A 80 2.03 1.55 21.28
N HIS A 81 3.08 0.87 20.83
CA HIS A 81 4.11 1.41 19.93
C HIS A 81 4.02 0.70 18.58
N TYR A 82 4.58 1.29 17.53
CA TYR A 82 4.62 0.63 16.22
C TYR A 82 5.44 -0.69 16.26
N PRO A 83 5.07 -1.69 15.45
CA PRO A 83 5.74 -3.00 15.41
C PRO A 83 7.05 -2.92 14.61
N LEU A 84 8.05 -2.25 15.17
CA LEU A 84 9.33 -1.98 14.50
C LEU A 84 10.35 -3.12 14.69
N ASN A 85 10.99 -3.52 13.60
CA ASN A 85 12.09 -4.49 13.60
C ASN A 85 13.41 -3.77 13.93
N VAL A 86 13.74 -3.64 15.21
CA VAL A 86 14.98 -2.97 15.67
C VAL A 86 16.10 -3.99 15.89
N GLN A 87 17.20 -3.85 15.15
CA GLN A 87 18.46 -4.58 15.41
C GLN A 87 19.29 -3.84 16.44
N LYS A 88 19.98 -4.60 17.32
CA LYS A 88 20.81 -4.03 18.40
C LYS A 88 22.27 -3.84 17.98
N ASP A 89 22.70 -4.55 16.94
CA ASP A 89 24.08 -4.74 16.52
C ASP A 89 24.37 -4.13 15.14
N VAL A 90 23.57 -3.15 14.72
CA VAL A 90 23.84 -2.38 13.50
C VAL A 90 25.19 -1.70 13.64
N HIS A 91 26.04 -1.90 12.63
CA HIS A 91 27.32 -1.22 12.57
C HIS A 91 27.12 0.27 12.32
N VAL A 92 27.68 1.09 13.20
CA VAL A 92 27.67 2.54 13.08
C VAL A 92 29.06 3.11 13.32
N GLU A 93 29.35 4.24 12.70
CA GLU A 93 30.54 5.04 12.93
C GLU A 93 30.12 6.32 13.67
N ILE A 94 30.80 6.67 14.76
CA ILE A 94 30.54 7.90 15.53
C ILE A 94 31.82 8.72 15.54
N GLU A 95 31.73 9.96 15.06
CA GLU A 95 32.81 10.94 15.08
C GLU A 95 32.41 12.16 15.91
N ASN A 96 33.26 12.52 16.87
CA ASN A 96 33.03 13.65 17.77
C ASN A 96 34.23 14.61 17.72
N THR A 97 34.13 15.68 16.93
CA THR A 97 35.22 16.64 16.71
C THR A 97 34.96 17.97 17.42
N ALA A 98 35.89 18.92 17.27
CA ALA A 98 35.67 20.29 17.74
C ALA A 98 34.56 21.03 16.96
N GLY A 99 34.34 20.69 15.69
CA GLY A 99 33.38 21.38 14.82
C GLY A 99 32.01 20.71 14.72
N PHE A 100 31.94 19.39 14.91
CA PHE A 100 30.68 18.64 14.74
C PHE A 100 30.66 17.36 15.57
N ALA A 101 29.47 16.77 15.68
CA ALA A 101 29.27 15.39 16.09
C ALA A 101 28.45 14.68 15.02
N GLU A 102 28.87 13.49 14.59
CA GLU A 102 28.27 12.75 13.48
C GLU A 102 28.10 11.27 13.83
N LEU A 103 26.92 10.72 13.53
CA LEU A 103 26.65 9.29 13.56
C LEU A 103 26.30 8.82 12.16
N LYS A 104 26.92 7.74 11.70
CA LYS A 104 26.74 7.18 10.35
C LYS A 104 26.32 5.71 10.41
N SER A 105 25.36 5.35 9.58
CA SER A 105 24.88 3.97 9.34
C SER A 105 24.78 3.74 7.83
N GLY A 106 25.63 2.86 7.30
CA GLY A 106 25.75 2.70 5.85
C GLY A 106 26.24 3.99 5.18
N SER A 107 25.59 4.41 4.09
CA SER A 107 25.87 5.69 3.42
C SER A 107 25.23 6.91 4.10
N LEU A 108 24.26 6.71 5.00
CA LEU A 108 23.52 7.78 5.66
C LEU A 108 24.23 8.21 6.95
N SER A 109 24.37 9.51 7.17
CA SER A 109 24.80 10.07 8.45
C SER A 109 23.91 11.22 8.91
N VAL A 110 23.92 11.46 10.21
CA VAL A 110 23.36 12.65 10.86
C VAL A 110 24.49 13.42 11.51
N ARG A 111 24.63 14.69 11.15
CA ARG A 111 25.68 15.57 11.67
C ARG A 111 25.08 16.78 12.38
N VAL A 112 25.54 17.02 13.60
CA VAL A 112 25.20 18.20 14.41
C VAL A 112 26.39 19.15 14.45
N THR A 113 26.21 20.38 13.96
CA THR A 113 27.25 21.43 14.01
C THR A 113 27.36 22.03 15.41
N LYS A 114 28.59 22.10 15.94
CA LYS A 114 28.90 22.70 17.24
C LYS A 114 29.17 24.20 17.13
N GLY A 115 29.17 24.88 18.28
CA GLY A 115 29.51 26.30 18.38
C GLY A 115 28.31 27.22 18.20
N GLU A 116 28.50 28.34 17.50
CA GLU A 116 27.47 29.41 17.38
C GLU A 116 26.38 29.12 16.34
N PHE A 117 26.66 28.26 15.36
CA PHE A 117 25.78 28.01 14.22
C PHE A 117 25.24 26.58 14.25
N TRP A 118 24.22 26.34 15.08
CA TRP A 118 23.52 25.06 15.12
C TRP A 118 22.96 24.69 13.76
N ALA A 119 23.22 23.45 13.35
CA ALA A 119 22.60 22.78 12.23
C ALA A 119 22.53 21.28 12.51
N LEU A 120 21.48 20.63 12.03
CA LEU A 120 21.33 19.18 12.01
C LEU A 120 21.15 18.77 10.55
N ASP A 121 22.15 18.10 9.98
CA ASP A 121 22.18 17.72 8.57
C ASP A 121 22.11 16.21 8.42
N PHE A 122 21.26 15.74 7.50
CA PHE A 122 21.28 14.35 7.03
C PHE A 122 22.07 14.30 5.73
N LEU A 123 23.08 13.44 5.70
CA LEU A 123 24.03 13.34 4.60
C LEU A 123 24.00 11.93 4.01
N ARG A 124 24.02 11.83 2.68
CA ARG A 124 24.32 10.59 1.95
C ARG A 124 25.70 10.73 1.32
N ASP A 125 26.63 9.88 1.73
CA ASP A 125 28.04 9.95 1.30
C ASP A 125 28.64 11.36 1.48
N GLY A 126 28.28 12.03 2.58
CA GLY A 126 28.71 13.39 2.90
C GLY A 126 27.97 14.53 2.17
N LEU A 127 27.08 14.21 1.22
CA LEU A 127 26.22 15.17 0.53
C LEU A 127 24.91 15.36 1.28
N ARG A 128 24.54 16.59 1.57
CA ARG A 128 23.30 16.90 2.28
C ARG A 128 22.06 16.56 1.44
N ILE A 129 21.21 15.68 1.97
CA ILE A 129 19.93 15.29 1.36
C ILE A 129 18.74 16.02 1.98
N THR A 130 18.79 16.30 3.29
CA THR A 130 17.84 17.14 4.02
C THR A 130 18.46 17.53 5.38
N GLY A 131 17.71 18.20 6.23
CA GLY A 131 18.15 18.56 7.58
C GLY A 131 17.21 19.55 8.26
N SER A 132 17.53 19.84 9.53
CA SER A 132 16.86 20.85 10.34
C SER A 132 17.79 22.05 10.56
N GLN A 133 17.34 23.20 10.06
CA GLN A 133 18.01 24.47 10.30
C GLN A 133 17.67 24.99 11.71
N LEU A 134 18.54 25.84 12.27
CA LEU A 134 18.30 26.55 13.54
C LEU A 134 16.84 27.04 13.68
N LYS A 135 16.23 26.75 14.84
CA LYS A 135 14.85 27.08 15.24
C LYS A 135 13.73 26.38 14.46
N ASN A 136 14.02 25.33 13.69
CA ASN A 136 13.00 24.55 12.98
C ASN A 136 12.61 23.24 13.67
N ASN A 137 13.11 23.00 14.87
CA ASN A 137 12.62 21.98 15.77
C ASN A 137 12.57 22.50 17.20
N GLY A 138 11.94 21.73 18.08
CA GLY A 138 11.91 21.98 19.51
C GLY A 138 10.54 21.70 20.10
N TYR A 139 10.22 22.48 21.13
CA TYR A 139 9.05 22.28 21.97
C TYR A 139 8.12 23.50 21.91
N VAL A 140 6.83 23.23 21.89
CA VAL A 140 5.74 24.20 21.85
C VAL A 140 4.91 24.05 23.10
N GLN A 141 4.83 25.10 23.90
CA GLN A 141 3.82 25.20 24.97
C GLN A 141 2.66 26.04 24.47
N ASP A 142 1.47 25.45 24.35
CA ASP A 142 0.25 26.17 24.00
C ASP A 142 -0.48 26.60 25.27
N SER A 143 -0.33 27.88 25.63
CA SER A 143 -0.97 28.45 26.81
C SER A 143 -2.50 28.53 26.71
N LYS A 144 -3.09 28.43 25.51
CA LYS A 144 -4.55 28.47 25.34
C LYS A 144 -5.18 27.13 25.67
N THR A 145 -4.57 26.04 25.22
CA THR A 145 -5.11 24.68 25.42
C THR A 145 -4.46 23.94 26.59
N GLN A 146 -3.37 24.48 27.14
CA GLN A 146 -2.54 23.83 28.15
C GLN A 146 -1.94 22.49 27.67
N ARG A 147 -1.76 22.36 26.35
CA ARG A 147 -1.13 21.20 25.71
C ARG A 147 0.29 21.57 25.28
N ASN A 148 1.12 20.55 25.20
CA ASN A 148 2.52 20.69 24.81
C ASN A 148 2.83 19.79 23.62
N TYR A 149 3.68 20.28 22.73
CA TYR A 149 4.00 19.57 21.49
C TYR A 149 5.51 19.58 21.23
N MET A 150 5.99 18.54 20.59
CA MET A 150 7.29 18.52 19.95
C MET A 150 7.12 18.65 18.44
N PHE A 151 8.06 19.32 17.76
CA PHE A 151 8.00 19.49 16.32
C PHE A 151 9.39 19.45 15.67
N GLU A 152 9.39 19.13 14.37
CA GLU A 152 10.54 19.16 13.47
C GLU A 152 10.10 19.70 12.11
N ARG A 153 11.03 20.31 11.36
CA ARG A 153 10.84 20.68 9.96
C ARG A 153 12.07 20.31 9.16
N LEU A 154 11.92 19.29 8.33
CA LEU A 154 12.98 18.82 7.44
C LEU A 154 12.91 19.57 6.10
N ASP A 155 14.06 20.03 5.62
CA ASP A 155 14.18 20.82 4.39
C ASP A 155 13.73 20.05 3.15
N LEU A 156 13.10 20.79 2.22
CA LEU A 156 12.86 20.39 0.84
C LEU A 156 13.72 21.25 -0.09
N GLY A 157 14.51 20.61 -0.93
CA GLY A 157 15.28 21.27 -1.99
C GLY A 157 14.40 21.80 -3.12
N VAL A 158 15.01 22.53 -4.06
CA VAL A 158 14.31 22.99 -5.27
C VAL A 158 13.84 21.78 -6.08
N GLY A 159 12.57 21.78 -6.47
CA GLY A 159 11.94 20.69 -7.22
C GLY A 159 11.75 19.40 -6.42
N GLU A 160 11.96 19.44 -5.10
CA GLU A 160 11.71 18.27 -4.26
C GLU A 160 10.23 18.08 -3.99
N THR A 161 9.72 16.90 -4.33
CA THR A 161 8.31 16.53 -4.21
C THR A 161 8.14 15.42 -3.16
N VAL A 162 7.04 15.48 -2.40
CA VAL A 162 6.73 14.59 -1.28
C VAL A 162 5.56 13.67 -1.62
N TYR A 163 5.65 12.40 -1.22
CA TYR A 163 4.68 11.34 -1.50
C TYR A 163 4.39 10.49 -0.25
N GLY A 164 3.35 9.66 -0.31
CA GLY A 164 2.97 8.75 0.77
C GLY A 164 1.95 9.37 1.73
N LEU A 165 2.20 9.25 3.04
CA LEU A 165 1.29 9.59 4.13
C LEU A 165 0.00 8.76 4.18
N GLY A 166 0.08 7.51 3.71
CA GLY A 166 -1.02 6.57 3.66
C GLY A 166 -1.80 6.59 2.33
N GLU A 167 -2.96 5.95 2.33
CA GLU A 167 -3.88 5.98 1.19
C GLU A 167 -4.66 7.30 1.21
N ARG A 168 -4.29 8.25 0.34
CA ARG A 168 -4.97 9.56 0.29
C ARG A 168 -5.48 9.86 -1.11
N PHE A 169 -6.62 10.54 -1.15
CA PHE A 169 -7.37 10.82 -2.37
C PHE A 169 -7.14 12.23 -2.92
N THR A 170 -6.43 13.07 -2.16
CA THR A 170 -5.96 14.39 -2.58
C THR A 170 -4.93 14.28 -3.73
N ALA A 171 -4.41 15.41 -4.22
CA ALA A 171 -3.33 15.41 -5.20
C ALA A 171 -2.16 14.54 -4.74
N LEU A 172 -1.58 13.77 -5.67
CA LEU A 172 -0.57 12.73 -5.37
C LEU A 172 0.67 13.30 -4.68
N VAL A 173 1.18 14.42 -5.19
CA VAL A 173 2.25 15.20 -4.57
C VAL A 173 1.69 15.98 -3.38
N ARG A 174 2.33 15.83 -2.22
CA ARG A 174 1.85 16.36 -0.93
C ARG A 174 2.24 17.80 -0.66
N ASN A 175 3.16 18.38 -1.42
CA ASN A 175 3.57 19.77 -1.26
C ASN A 175 2.34 20.71 -1.32
N GLY A 176 2.20 21.58 -0.32
CA GLY A 176 1.06 22.48 -0.12
C GLY A 176 -0.05 21.90 0.76
N GLN A 177 0.03 20.65 1.20
CA GLN A 177 -1.02 19.99 1.98
C GLN A 177 -0.70 19.94 3.49
N THR A 178 -1.71 20.20 4.31
CA THR A 178 -1.73 19.78 5.71
C THR A 178 -2.33 18.38 5.77
N VAL A 179 -1.70 17.46 6.50
CA VAL A 179 -2.17 16.07 6.64
C VAL A 179 -2.15 15.66 8.11
N GLU A 180 -3.28 15.17 8.61
CA GLU A 180 -3.39 14.59 9.94
C GLU A 180 -3.39 13.07 9.80
N THR A 181 -2.46 12.38 10.46
CA THR A 181 -2.45 10.90 10.45
C THR A 181 -3.41 10.36 11.50
N TRP A 182 -4.68 10.30 11.13
CA TRP A 182 -5.79 9.89 12.00
C TRP A 182 -6.83 9.12 11.18
N ASN A 183 -7.07 7.86 11.51
CA ASN A 183 -7.97 7.00 10.75
C ASN A 183 -9.42 7.49 10.85
N GLU A 184 -10.01 7.73 9.69
CA GLU A 184 -11.37 8.23 9.57
C GLU A 184 -12.13 7.50 8.47
N ASP A 185 -13.40 7.25 8.75
CA ASP A 185 -14.37 6.79 7.75
C ASP A 185 -15.00 8.03 7.10
N GLY A 186 -14.36 8.50 6.02
CA GLY A 186 -14.67 9.75 5.33
C GLY A 186 -15.04 9.62 3.85
N GLY A 187 -15.17 8.38 3.34
CA GLY A 187 -15.29 8.14 1.90
C GLY A 187 -13.93 8.29 1.19
N THR A 188 -13.96 8.27 -0.15
CA THR A 188 -12.78 8.48 -0.98
C THR A 188 -12.63 9.91 -1.52
N SER A 189 -13.50 10.84 -1.15
CA SER A 189 -13.64 12.13 -1.84
C SER A 189 -13.28 13.35 -0.96
N THR A 190 -12.47 13.14 0.07
CA THR A 190 -12.07 14.20 1.02
C THR A 190 -10.57 14.12 1.35
N GLU A 191 -10.10 15.00 2.24
CA GLU A 191 -8.76 14.96 2.81
C GLU A 191 -8.55 13.83 3.83
N GLN A 192 -9.63 13.23 4.32
CA GLN A 192 -9.60 12.14 5.29
C GLN A 192 -9.04 10.85 4.66
N SER A 193 -8.69 9.89 5.50
CA SER A 193 -8.19 8.58 5.06
C SER A 193 -8.54 7.49 6.06
N TYR A 194 -8.88 6.31 5.52
CA TYR A 194 -9.05 5.09 6.31
C TYR A 194 -7.71 4.50 6.80
N LYS A 195 -6.60 4.84 6.11
CA LYS A 195 -5.30 4.15 6.19
C LYS A 195 -4.19 5.18 6.29
N ASN A 196 -4.01 5.76 7.48
CA ASN A 196 -3.01 6.78 7.71
C ASN A 196 -1.68 6.16 8.13
N ILE A 197 -0.59 6.63 7.52
CA ILE A 197 0.77 6.19 7.81
C ILE A 197 1.62 7.44 7.97
N PRO A 198 2.29 7.68 9.12
CA PRO A 198 3.17 8.84 9.30
C PRO A 198 4.54 8.62 8.63
N PHE A 199 4.53 8.10 7.41
CA PHE A 199 5.69 7.88 6.56
C PHE A 199 5.52 8.64 5.25
N TYR A 200 6.54 9.40 4.86
CA TYR A 200 6.64 10.00 3.53
C TYR A 200 7.97 9.66 2.87
N LEU A 201 8.02 9.77 1.55
CA LEU A 201 9.27 9.72 0.78
C LEU A 201 9.31 10.84 -0.25
N THR A 202 10.50 11.15 -0.76
CA THR A 202 10.68 12.23 -1.74
C THR A 202 11.35 11.76 -3.03
N ASN A 203 11.23 12.55 -4.10
CA ASN A 203 11.96 12.33 -5.35
C ASN A 203 13.49 12.57 -5.21
N ARG A 204 14.00 12.90 -4.02
CA ARG A 204 15.45 12.90 -3.71
C ARG A 204 15.95 11.58 -3.13
N GLY A 205 15.07 10.58 -3.03
CA GLY A 205 15.45 9.20 -2.74
C GLY A 205 15.78 8.97 -1.27
N TYR A 206 15.02 9.56 -0.37
CA TYR A 206 14.97 9.21 1.04
C TYR A 206 13.51 9.23 1.53
N GLY A 207 13.25 8.60 2.67
CA GLY A 207 11.97 8.64 3.35
C GLY A 207 12.11 8.94 4.83
N VAL A 208 10.99 9.29 5.47
CA VAL A 208 10.95 9.60 6.89
C VAL A 208 9.71 8.97 7.52
N LEU A 209 9.90 8.14 8.54
CA LEU A 209 8.84 7.64 9.41
C LEU A 209 8.85 8.42 10.72
N VAL A 210 7.74 9.05 11.09
CA VAL A 210 7.54 9.66 12.40
C VAL A 210 6.95 8.62 13.35
N ASN A 211 7.68 8.24 14.40
CA ASN A 211 7.40 7.08 15.25
C ASN A 211 6.35 7.35 16.35
N HIS A 212 5.18 7.83 15.94
CA HIS A 212 4.09 8.17 16.84
C HIS A 212 2.77 7.55 16.33
N PRO A 213 2.18 6.59 17.07
CA PRO A 213 0.87 6.01 16.74
C PRO A 213 -0.31 6.97 16.87
N GLN A 214 -0.20 7.94 17.77
CA GLN A 214 -1.18 9.02 17.91
C GLN A 214 -1.22 9.93 16.67
N ARG A 215 -2.11 10.93 16.70
CA ARG A 215 -2.20 11.94 15.63
C ARG A 215 -0.86 12.68 15.47
N VAL A 216 -0.28 12.58 14.29
CA VAL A 216 0.83 13.44 13.84
C VAL A 216 0.27 14.43 12.83
N SER A 217 0.53 15.71 13.08
CA SER A 217 0.07 16.80 12.24
C SER A 217 1.19 17.25 11.32
N PHE A 218 1.08 16.92 10.04
CA PHE A 218 2.02 17.31 9.00
C PHE A 218 1.60 18.61 8.32
N GLU A 219 2.55 19.51 8.11
CA GLU A 219 2.42 20.67 7.24
C GLU A 219 3.47 20.53 6.13
N VAL A 220 3.09 19.91 5.01
CA VAL A 220 4.00 19.54 3.93
C VAL A 220 4.14 20.71 2.96
N GLY A 221 5.09 21.61 3.18
CA GLY A 221 5.19 22.84 2.39
C GLY A 221 3.98 23.78 2.54
N SER A 222 3.13 23.57 3.55
CA SER A 222 1.87 24.31 3.76
C SER A 222 1.94 25.37 4.87
N GLU A 223 3.00 25.37 5.68
CA GLU A 223 3.35 26.45 6.61
C GLU A 223 4.69 27.08 6.23
N LYS A 224 5.73 26.25 6.11
CA LYS A 224 7.04 26.63 5.57
C LYS A 224 7.19 25.93 4.21
N VAL A 225 7.09 26.70 3.13
CA VAL A 225 6.90 26.16 1.77
C VAL A 225 8.03 25.25 1.26
N SER A 226 9.22 25.35 1.85
CA SER A 226 10.39 24.53 1.52
C SER A 226 10.76 23.56 2.63
N LYS A 227 9.80 23.10 3.44
CA LYS A 227 10.01 22.14 4.52
C LYS A 227 8.81 21.21 4.71
N VAL A 228 9.06 19.99 5.18
CA VAL A 228 8.04 19.12 5.77
C VAL A 228 8.06 19.31 7.26
N GLN A 229 7.07 20.01 7.80
CA GLN A 229 6.87 20.12 9.24
C GLN A 229 6.03 18.94 9.73
N PHE A 230 6.36 18.41 10.90
CA PHE A 230 5.50 17.51 11.65
C PHE A 230 5.56 17.82 13.13
N SER A 231 4.42 17.71 13.79
CA SER A 231 4.28 17.96 15.23
C SER A 231 3.38 16.93 15.88
N VAL A 232 3.70 16.59 17.12
CA VAL A 232 2.95 15.63 17.95
C VAL A 232 2.82 16.18 19.36
N GLU A 233 1.67 15.92 20.00
CA GLU A 233 1.46 16.23 21.42
C GLU A 233 2.30 15.28 22.29
N GLY A 234 3.06 15.83 23.24
CA GLY A 234 3.93 15.06 24.13
C GLY A 234 5.28 15.73 24.42
N GLU A 235 6.12 15.03 25.18
CA GLU A 235 7.42 15.52 25.67
C GLU A 235 8.62 15.03 24.85
N TYR A 236 8.40 14.18 23.84
CA TYR A 236 9.42 13.79 22.87
C TYR A 236 8.86 13.70 21.46
N LEU A 237 9.78 13.81 20.49
CA LEU A 237 9.54 13.50 19.09
C LEU A 237 10.61 12.50 18.63
N GLU A 238 10.16 11.38 18.07
CA GLU A 238 11.03 10.38 17.48
C GLU A 238 10.69 10.17 16.00
N TYR A 239 11.70 10.19 15.14
CA TYR A 239 11.56 9.94 13.72
C TYR A 239 12.77 9.22 13.14
N PHE A 240 12.58 8.58 12.00
CA PHE A 240 13.61 7.82 11.30
C PHE A 240 13.81 8.38 9.90
N VAL A 241 15.03 8.81 9.56
CA VAL A 241 15.41 9.08 8.17
C VAL A 241 15.91 7.78 7.56
N ILE A 242 15.35 7.41 6.41
CA ILE A 242 15.52 6.13 5.73
C ILE A 242 16.12 6.40 4.35
N ASP A 243 17.35 5.92 4.12
CA ASP A 243 18.05 6.17 2.87
C ASP A 243 17.55 5.29 1.70
N GLY A 244 17.81 5.76 0.48
CA GLY A 244 17.55 5.09 -0.78
C GLY A 244 18.83 4.54 -1.43
N PRO A 245 19.36 5.15 -2.51
CA PRO A 245 19.04 6.48 -3.04
C PRO A 245 17.87 6.52 -4.05
N THR A 246 17.18 5.40 -4.27
CA THR A 246 15.99 5.34 -5.12
C THR A 246 14.73 5.14 -4.28
N PRO A 247 13.54 5.57 -4.74
CA PRO A 247 12.30 5.33 -4.01
C PRO A 247 12.02 3.84 -3.70
N LYS A 248 12.36 2.91 -4.60
CA LYS A 248 12.26 1.46 -4.33
C LYS A 248 13.21 1.01 -3.20
N ALA A 249 14.43 1.54 -3.14
CA ALA A 249 15.37 1.23 -2.06
C ALA A 249 14.88 1.77 -0.70
N VAL A 250 14.27 2.96 -0.68
CA VAL A 250 13.61 3.51 0.51
C VAL A 250 12.49 2.58 0.99
N LEU A 251 11.58 2.16 0.08
CA LEU A 251 10.51 1.23 0.43
C LEU A 251 11.03 -0.14 0.89
N ASN A 252 12.14 -0.60 0.31
CA ASN A 252 12.79 -1.83 0.73
C ASN A 252 13.26 -1.75 2.18
N ARG A 253 13.98 -0.68 2.57
CA ARG A 253 14.38 -0.46 3.97
C ARG A 253 13.18 -0.25 4.88
N TYR A 254 12.20 0.56 4.45
CA TYR A 254 11.00 0.85 5.23
C TYR A 254 10.18 -0.42 5.54
N THR A 255 9.95 -1.28 4.56
CA THR A 255 9.17 -2.52 4.76
C THR A 255 10.00 -3.61 5.46
N GLN A 256 11.33 -3.63 5.34
CA GLN A 256 12.16 -4.44 6.23
C GLN A 256 12.01 -3.99 7.69
N PHE A 257 11.97 -2.68 7.91
CA PHE A 257 11.88 -2.09 9.24
C PHE A 257 10.49 -2.21 9.88
N THR A 258 9.42 -2.14 9.09
CA THR A 258 8.03 -2.06 9.61
C THR A 258 7.18 -3.29 9.29
N GLY A 259 7.65 -4.21 8.43
CA GLY A 259 6.94 -5.41 8.02
C GLY A 259 6.85 -5.56 6.50
N ARG A 260 7.22 -6.74 5.99
CA ARG A 260 7.09 -7.07 4.57
C ARG A 260 5.63 -7.39 4.22
N PRO A 261 5.11 -6.92 3.08
CA PRO A 261 3.84 -7.43 2.56
C PRO A 261 3.87 -8.95 2.43
N ALA A 262 2.90 -9.69 2.97
CA ALA A 262 2.79 -11.13 2.69
C ALA A 262 2.48 -11.35 1.19
N LEU A 263 2.87 -12.49 0.63
CA LEU A 263 2.49 -12.86 -0.74
C LEU A 263 1.09 -13.49 -0.73
N PRO A 264 0.05 -12.87 -1.32
CA PRO A 264 -1.28 -13.45 -1.38
C PRO A 264 -1.31 -14.68 -2.29
N PRO A 265 -2.21 -15.66 -2.04
CA PRO A 265 -2.36 -16.83 -2.90
C PRO A 265 -2.78 -16.43 -4.32
N ALA A 266 -2.29 -17.14 -5.32
CA ALA A 266 -2.58 -16.87 -6.74
C ALA A 266 -4.08 -16.74 -7.07
N TRP A 267 -4.96 -17.51 -6.42
CA TRP A 267 -6.40 -17.43 -6.65
C TRP A 267 -6.99 -16.06 -6.28
N SER A 268 -6.37 -15.31 -5.35
CA SER A 268 -6.86 -13.99 -4.92
C SER A 268 -6.71 -12.94 -6.02
N PHE A 269 -5.83 -13.16 -7.00
CA PHE A 269 -5.63 -12.27 -8.14
C PHE A 269 -6.76 -12.35 -9.17
N GLY A 270 -7.65 -13.35 -9.07
CA GLY A 270 -8.80 -13.49 -9.93
C GLY A 270 -9.84 -12.36 -9.77
N LEU A 271 -10.91 -12.45 -10.55
CA LEU A 271 -12.10 -11.61 -10.37
C LEU A 271 -12.90 -12.03 -9.12
N TRP A 272 -13.22 -11.05 -8.29
CA TRP A 272 -14.11 -11.15 -7.14
C TRP A 272 -15.47 -10.54 -7.48
N LEU A 273 -16.55 -11.21 -7.09
CA LEU A 273 -17.92 -10.70 -7.19
C LEU A 273 -18.59 -10.74 -5.83
N THR A 274 -19.42 -9.75 -5.55
CA THR A 274 -20.11 -9.62 -4.27
C THR A 274 -21.63 -9.71 -4.43
N THR A 275 -22.32 -9.91 -3.31
CA THR A 275 -23.77 -9.73 -3.21
C THR A 275 -24.22 -8.27 -3.41
N SER A 276 -23.29 -7.30 -3.48
CA SER A 276 -23.52 -5.89 -3.15
C SER A 276 -23.94 -5.68 -1.68
N PHE A 277 -24.12 -4.43 -1.25
CA PHE A 277 -24.35 -4.09 0.16
C PHE A 277 -25.82 -4.17 0.60
N THR A 278 -26.69 -3.29 0.09
CA THR A 278 -28.10 -3.16 0.53
C THR A 278 -29.11 -3.82 -0.41
N THR A 279 -28.63 -4.57 -1.38
CA THR A 279 -29.43 -5.45 -2.22
C THR A 279 -30.02 -6.60 -1.41
N ASN A 280 -31.05 -7.25 -1.95
CA ASN A 280 -31.49 -8.53 -1.42
C ASN A 280 -30.55 -9.64 -1.90
N TYR A 281 -30.27 -10.64 -1.07
CA TYR A 281 -29.54 -11.82 -1.53
C TYR A 281 -29.84 -13.00 -0.63
N ASP A 282 -30.12 -14.12 -1.27
CA ASP A 282 -30.29 -15.45 -0.71
C ASP A 282 -29.53 -16.45 -1.61
N GLU A 283 -29.58 -17.74 -1.28
CA GLU A 283 -28.87 -18.75 -2.07
C GLU A 283 -29.30 -18.77 -3.55
N ALA A 284 -30.58 -18.52 -3.85
CA ALA A 284 -31.08 -18.48 -5.23
C ALA A 284 -30.50 -17.30 -6.01
N THR A 285 -30.50 -16.12 -5.39
CA THR A 285 -29.92 -14.89 -5.96
C THR A 285 -28.43 -15.06 -6.23
N VAL A 286 -27.69 -15.61 -5.26
CA VAL A 286 -26.25 -15.91 -5.39
C VAL A 286 -25.99 -16.86 -6.55
N ASN A 287 -26.74 -17.97 -6.64
CA ASN A 287 -26.59 -18.91 -7.75
C ASN A 287 -26.93 -18.27 -9.10
N SER A 288 -27.96 -17.41 -9.17
CA SER A 288 -28.32 -16.74 -10.42
C SER A 288 -27.19 -15.87 -10.99
N PHE A 289 -26.40 -15.22 -10.14
CA PHE A 289 -25.24 -14.45 -10.59
C PHE A 289 -24.07 -15.35 -10.99
N ILE A 290 -23.80 -16.39 -10.22
CA ILE A 290 -22.70 -17.33 -10.52
C ILE A 290 -22.97 -18.07 -11.82
N ASP A 291 -24.19 -18.58 -12.00
CA ASP A 291 -24.61 -19.25 -13.22
C ASP A 291 -24.66 -18.25 -14.38
N GLY A 292 -25.16 -17.03 -14.16
CA GLY A 292 -25.17 -15.97 -15.17
C GLY A 292 -23.77 -15.58 -15.66
N MET A 293 -22.75 -15.59 -14.80
CA MET A 293 -21.34 -15.40 -15.18
C MET A 293 -20.84 -16.57 -16.04
N ALA A 294 -21.12 -17.81 -15.62
CA ALA A 294 -20.72 -19.01 -16.34
C ALA A 294 -21.38 -19.13 -17.74
N GLU A 295 -22.68 -18.86 -17.83
CA GLU A 295 -23.46 -18.85 -19.09
C GLU A 295 -22.91 -17.84 -20.11
N ARG A 296 -22.31 -16.75 -19.64
CA ARG A 296 -21.73 -15.68 -20.46
C ARG A 296 -20.23 -15.85 -20.69
N HIS A 297 -19.66 -16.97 -20.25
CA HIS A 297 -18.23 -17.26 -20.30
C HIS A 297 -17.38 -16.16 -19.62
N LEU A 298 -17.80 -15.72 -18.44
CA LEU A 298 -17.10 -14.73 -17.63
C LEU A 298 -16.41 -15.45 -16.46
N PRO A 299 -15.07 -15.60 -16.47
CA PRO A 299 -14.39 -16.30 -15.39
C PRO A 299 -14.60 -15.61 -14.04
N LEU A 300 -14.97 -16.38 -13.02
CA LEU A 300 -15.22 -15.91 -11.66
C LEU A 300 -14.49 -16.83 -10.69
N HIS A 301 -13.85 -16.24 -9.67
CA HIS A 301 -12.89 -16.96 -8.84
C HIS A 301 -13.24 -16.87 -7.35
N VAL A 302 -13.72 -15.70 -6.91
CA VAL A 302 -14.11 -15.47 -5.52
C VAL A 302 -15.50 -14.86 -5.45
N PHE A 303 -16.35 -15.42 -4.59
CA PHE A 303 -17.66 -14.84 -4.28
C PHE A 303 -17.68 -14.34 -2.83
N HIS A 304 -18.20 -13.12 -2.62
CA HIS A 304 -18.22 -12.44 -1.33
C HIS A 304 -19.65 -12.17 -0.85
N PHE A 305 -19.94 -12.54 0.39
CA PHE A 305 -21.17 -12.21 1.10
C PHE A 305 -20.99 -10.97 1.97
N ASP A 306 -21.75 -9.91 1.68
CA ASP A 306 -21.68 -8.65 2.43
C ASP A 306 -22.62 -8.64 3.66
N CYS A 307 -22.72 -7.53 4.39
CA CYS A 307 -23.25 -7.40 5.75
C CYS A 307 -24.52 -8.22 6.11
N PHE A 308 -25.56 -8.23 5.27
CA PHE A 308 -26.82 -8.94 5.49
C PHE A 308 -26.73 -10.48 5.41
N TRP A 309 -25.54 -11.08 5.33
CA TRP A 309 -25.38 -12.49 5.69
C TRP A 309 -25.74 -12.72 7.17
N MET A 310 -25.59 -11.67 8.00
CA MET A 310 -26.12 -11.57 9.36
C MET A 310 -27.39 -10.71 9.41
N LYS A 311 -28.21 -10.89 10.45
CA LYS A 311 -29.44 -10.11 10.64
C LYS A 311 -29.17 -8.62 10.85
N ALA A 312 -30.01 -7.78 10.25
CA ALA A 312 -29.95 -6.33 10.44
C ALA A 312 -29.94 -5.92 11.93
N PHE A 313 -29.18 -4.86 12.22
CA PHE A 313 -28.95 -4.29 13.56
C PHE A 313 -28.13 -5.18 14.52
N GLN A 314 -27.67 -6.37 14.09
CA GLN A 314 -26.87 -7.30 14.90
C GLN A 314 -25.39 -7.36 14.50
N TRP A 315 -24.98 -6.64 13.45
CA TRP A 315 -23.64 -6.78 12.89
C TRP A 315 -22.56 -6.27 13.85
N CYS A 316 -21.42 -6.94 14.05
CA CYS A 316 -20.99 -8.25 13.58
C CYS A 316 -21.04 -9.28 14.74
N ASP A 317 -22.08 -10.11 14.78
CA ASP A 317 -22.26 -11.15 15.81
C ASP A 317 -21.98 -12.58 15.34
N PHE A 318 -21.70 -12.73 14.04
CA PHE A 318 -21.34 -13.97 13.36
C PHE A 318 -22.47 -14.99 13.17
N GLU A 319 -23.72 -14.60 13.43
CA GLU A 319 -24.87 -15.47 13.25
C GLU A 319 -25.48 -15.27 11.86
N TRP A 320 -25.47 -16.33 11.05
CA TRP A 320 -26.15 -16.33 9.75
C TRP A 320 -27.64 -16.03 9.91
N ASP A 321 -28.20 -15.16 9.07
CA ASP A 321 -29.64 -14.89 9.09
C ASP A 321 -30.43 -16.15 8.69
N PRO A 322 -31.14 -16.82 9.62
CA PRO A 322 -31.71 -18.14 9.37
C PRO A 322 -32.88 -18.12 8.38
N LEU A 323 -33.48 -16.95 8.13
CA LEU A 323 -34.54 -16.80 7.12
C LEU A 323 -33.97 -16.78 5.71
N THR A 324 -32.80 -16.16 5.55
CA THR A 324 -32.15 -15.92 4.26
C THR A 324 -31.18 -17.05 3.91
N PHE A 325 -30.48 -17.59 4.92
CA PHE A 325 -29.49 -18.66 4.80
C PHE A 325 -29.82 -19.81 5.77
N PRO A 326 -30.82 -20.66 5.46
CA PRO A 326 -31.21 -21.76 6.32
C PRO A 326 -30.18 -22.91 6.37
N ASP A 327 -29.30 -23.02 5.37
CA ASP A 327 -28.23 -24.02 5.25
C ASP A 327 -26.91 -23.35 4.80
N PRO A 328 -26.23 -22.56 5.66
CA PRO A 328 -25.03 -21.80 5.26
C PRO A 328 -23.87 -22.69 4.80
N GLU A 329 -23.57 -23.75 5.55
CA GLU A 329 -22.46 -24.66 5.24
C GLU A 329 -22.73 -25.44 3.95
N GLY A 330 -23.94 -25.95 3.75
CA GLY A 330 -24.30 -26.62 2.52
C GLY A 330 -24.27 -25.69 1.31
N MET A 331 -24.71 -24.43 1.45
CA MET A 331 -24.60 -23.41 0.40
C MET A 331 -23.13 -23.18 0.03
N ILE A 332 -22.28 -22.88 1.01
CA ILE A 332 -20.83 -22.66 0.78
C ILE A 332 -20.21 -23.88 0.09
N LYS A 333 -20.53 -25.09 0.53
CA LYS A 333 -20.05 -26.34 -0.10
C LYS A 333 -20.47 -26.46 -1.57
N ARG A 334 -21.72 -26.09 -1.90
CA ARG A 334 -22.23 -26.08 -3.29
C ARG A 334 -21.49 -25.04 -4.15
N LEU A 335 -21.18 -23.86 -3.60
CA LEU A 335 -20.40 -22.83 -4.31
C LEU A 335 -18.95 -23.27 -4.53
N LYS A 336 -18.30 -23.85 -3.52
CA LYS A 336 -16.93 -24.37 -3.64
C LYS A 336 -16.82 -25.53 -4.61
N ALA A 337 -17.86 -26.36 -4.74
CA ALA A 337 -17.89 -27.43 -5.74
C ALA A 337 -17.84 -26.91 -7.19
N LYS A 338 -18.20 -25.63 -7.42
CA LYS A 338 -18.02 -24.93 -8.70
C LYS A 338 -16.60 -24.33 -8.88
N GLY A 339 -15.69 -24.54 -7.91
CA GLY A 339 -14.31 -24.04 -7.94
C GLY A 339 -14.13 -22.64 -7.34
N LEU A 340 -15.15 -22.05 -6.72
CA LEU A 340 -15.08 -20.72 -6.13
C LEU A 340 -14.43 -20.74 -4.74
N LYS A 341 -13.68 -19.69 -4.45
CA LYS A 341 -13.32 -19.30 -3.08
C LYS A 341 -14.42 -18.40 -2.50
N VAL A 342 -14.60 -18.45 -1.18
CA VAL A 342 -15.67 -17.74 -0.49
C VAL A 342 -15.11 -16.75 0.53
N CYS A 343 -15.55 -15.50 0.41
CA CYS A 343 -15.27 -14.43 1.36
C CYS A 343 -16.55 -14.03 2.09
N VAL A 344 -16.43 -13.64 3.37
CA VAL A 344 -17.54 -13.02 4.11
C VAL A 344 -17.13 -11.70 4.75
N TRP A 345 -18.07 -10.78 4.86
CA TRP A 345 -17.88 -9.50 5.55
C TRP A 345 -17.79 -9.69 7.06
N ILE A 346 -16.82 -9.02 7.69
CA ILE A 346 -16.73 -8.89 9.14
C ILE A 346 -16.34 -7.45 9.49
N ASN A 347 -16.64 -7.03 10.72
CA ASN A 347 -16.08 -5.80 11.28
C ASN A 347 -15.84 -5.95 12.79
N PRO A 348 -15.12 -5.01 13.43
CA PRO A 348 -14.74 -5.12 14.83
C PRO A 348 -15.76 -4.47 15.78
N TYR A 349 -17.03 -4.38 15.37
CA TYR A 349 -18.11 -3.78 16.16
C TYR A 349 -19.27 -4.76 16.33
N ILE A 350 -20.16 -4.48 17.28
CA ILE A 350 -21.40 -5.24 17.46
C ILE A 350 -22.59 -4.34 17.83
N GLY A 351 -23.71 -4.48 17.12
CA GLY A 351 -24.97 -3.81 17.42
C GLY A 351 -25.71 -4.41 18.62
N GLN A 352 -26.35 -3.55 19.43
CA GLN A 352 -26.98 -3.97 20.69
C GLN A 352 -28.16 -4.93 20.52
N ARG A 353 -28.79 -4.97 19.33
CA ARG A 353 -29.89 -5.90 19.07
C ARG A 353 -29.44 -7.36 19.12
N SER A 354 -28.16 -7.66 18.86
CA SER A 354 -27.67 -9.03 18.83
C SER A 354 -27.89 -9.71 20.20
N PRO A 355 -28.43 -10.95 20.22
CA PRO A 355 -28.48 -11.75 21.46
C PRO A 355 -27.10 -11.92 22.11
N VAL A 356 -26.04 -11.95 21.30
CA VAL A 356 -24.64 -12.11 21.71
C VAL A 356 -24.12 -10.88 22.46
N PHE A 357 -24.68 -9.69 22.24
CA PHE A 357 -24.27 -8.47 22.93
C PHE A 357 -24.34 -8.61 24.45
N LYS A 358 -25.39 -9.28 24.96
CA LYS A 358 -25.56 -9.51 26.39
C LYS A 358 -24.42 -10.37 26.97
N GLU A 359 -24.04 -11.44 26.27
CA GLU A 359 -22.92 -12.30 26.65
C GLU A 359 -21.62 -11.49 26.73
N LEU A 360 -21.30 -10.71 25.70
CA LEU A 360 -20.06 -9.93 25.61
C LEU A 360 -19.99 -8.86 26.70
N LYS A 361 -21.13 -8.21 27.02
CA LYS A 361 -21.25 -7.26 28.13
C LYS A 361 -20.96 -7.94 29.48
N GLU A 362 -21.59 -9.08 29.74
CA GLU A 362 -21.43 -9.83 31.00
C GLU A 362 -20.01 -10.34 31.18
N LYS A 363 -19.34 -10.75 30.09
CA LYS A 363 -17.93 -11.18 30.09
C LYS A 363 -16.92 -10.03 30.09
N GLY A 364 -17.36 -8.80 29.84
CA GLY A 364 -16.48 -7.62 29.80
C GLY A 364 -15.56 -7.58 28.57
N TYR A 365 -16.03 -8.08 27.42
CA TYR A 365 -15.27 -8.13 26.16
C TYR A 365 -15.44 -6.89 25.27
N LEU A 366 -16.31 -5.96 25.69
CA LEU A 366 -16.62 -4.73 24.98
C LEU A 366 -15.89 -3.54 25.61
N LEU A 367 -15.47 -2.60 24.76
CA LEU A 367 -14.76 -1.38 25.15
C LEU A 367 -15.58 -0.54 26.13
N LYS A 368 -14.91 -0.03 27.17
CA LYS A 368 -15.53 0.68 28.29
C LYS A 368 -15.13 2.14 28.34
N ARG A 369 -16.03 2.95 28.90
CA ARG A 369 -15.74 4.29 29.41
C ARG A 369 -14.96 4.18 30.73
N PRO A 370 -14.28 5.25 31.17
CA PRO A 370 -13.54 5.25 32.45
C PRO A 370 -14.40 4.93 33.69
N ASP A 371 -15.71 5.16 33.65
CA ASP A 371 -16.65 4.84 34.75
C ASP A 371 -17.06 3.35 34.77
N GLY A 372 -16.56 2.54 33.84
CA GLY A 372 -16.87 1.11 33.70
C GLY A 372 -18.13 0.81 32.87
N SER A 373 -18.90 1.82 32.45
CA SER A 373 -20.00 1.63 31.49
C SER A 373 -19.45 1.30 30.09
N LEU A 374 -20.28 0.71 29.23
CA LEU A 374 -19.87 0.46 27.84
C LEU A 374 -19.78 1.77 27.07
N TRP A 375 -18.76 1.89 26.23
CA TRP A 375 -18.79 2.91 25.20
C TRP A 375 -19.79 2.48 24.11
N GLN A 376 -20.77 3.34 23.81
CA GLN A 376 -21.79 3.08 22.81
C GLN A 376 -22.19 4.36 22.07
N TRP A 377 -22.66 4.19 20.83
CA TRP A 377 -23.34 5.20 20.02
C TRP A 377 -24.28 4.54 18.99
N ASP A 378 -24.90 5.34 18.11
CA ASP A 378 -25.88 4.84 17.12
C ASP A 378 -25.43 5.03 15.65
N LYS A 379 -24.16 5.35 15.42
CA LYS A 379 -23.59 5.31 14.06
C LYS A 379 -23.35 3.86 13.66
N TRP A 380 -23.61 3.53 12.40
CA TRP A 380 -23.55 2.18 11.82
C TRP A 380 -24.59 1.18 12.37
N GLN A 381 -24.58 0.88 13.67
CA GLN A 381 -25.61 0.03 14.31
C GLN A 381 -26.21 0.73 15.53
N PRO A 382 -27.49 0.48 15.87
CA PRO A 382 -28.09 0.95 17.12
C PRO A 382 -27.37 0.37 18.35
N GLY A 383 -27.01 1.24 19.29
CA GLY A 383 -26.26 0.87 20.49
C GLY A 383 -24.96 0.12 20.20
N LEU A 384 -24.28 0.46 19.10
CA LEU A 384 -23.02 -0.20 18.73
C LEU A 384 -22.00 -0.10 19.85
N ALA A 385 -21.37 -1.23 20.18
CA ALA A 385 -20.15 -1.30 20.99
C ALA A 385 -18.98 -1.85 20.15
N ILE A 386 -17.76 -1.69 20.67
CA ILE A 386 -16.50 -2.12 20.01
C ILE A 386 -15.94 -3.32 20.77
N TYR A 387 -15.44 -4.33 20.07
CA TYR A 387 -14.71 -5.44 20.69
C TYR A 387 -13.38 -4.90 21.26
N ASP A 388 -13.14 -5.10 22.55
CA ASP A 388 -11.90 -4.67 23.18
C ASP A 388 -10.79 -5.68 22.87
N PHE A 389 -10.09 -5.46 21.76
CA PHE A 389 -8.95 -6.28 21.38
C PHE A 389 -7.69 -5.96 22.19
N THR A 390 -7.72 -5.30 23.34
CA THR A 390 -6.60 -5.43 24.31
C THR A 390 -6.90 -6.44 25.41
N ASN A 391 -8.16 -6.89 25.50
CA ASN A 391 -8.56 -8.04 26.31
C ASN A 391 -8.24 -9.37 25.57
N PRO A 392 -7.35 -10.22 26.10
CA PRO A 392 -6.97 -11.48 25.45
C PRO A 392 -8.14 -12.47 25.31
N GLU A 393 -9.10 -12.46 26.24
CA GLU A 393 -10.27 -13.34 26.15
C GLU A 393 -11.26 -12.87 25.07
N ALA A 394 -11.42 -11.55 24.91
CA ALA A 394 -12.22 -10.98 23.82
C ALA A 394 -11.61 -11.30 22.45
N ARG A 395 -10.27 -11.20 22.33
CA ARG A 395 -9.53 -11.64 21.14
C ARG A 395 -9.80 -13.10 20.82
N GLN A 396 -9.68 -13.98 21.83
CA GLN A 396 -9.90 -15.41 21.64
C GLN A 396 -11.35 -15.70 21.22
N TRP A 397 -12.33 -15.07 21.85
CA TRP A 397 -13.74 -15.24 21.50
C TRP A 397 -14.03 -14.85 20.06
N TYR A 398 -13.48 -13.72 19.59
CA TYR A 398 -13.62 -13.27 18.20
C TYR A 398 -12.92 -14.23 17.24
N ALA A 399 -11.69 -14.64 17.57
CA ALA A 399 -10.93 -15.61 16.78
C ALA A 399 -11.66 -16.95 16.64
N ASP A 400 -12.30 -17.44 17.69
CA ASP A 400 -13.08 -18.70 17.67
C ASP A 400 -14.30 -18.60 16.74
N LYS A 401 -14.96 -17.44 16.68
CA LYS A 401 -16.05 -17.21 15.71
C LYS A 401 -15.55 -17.27 14.26
N LEU A 402 -14.41 -16.65 13.98
CA LEU A 402 -13.77 -16.73 12.67
C LEU A 402 -13.35 -18.15 12.32
N LYS A 403 -12.75 -18.89 13.27
CA LYS A 403 -12.41 -20.32 13.10
C LYS A 403 -13.64 -21.17 12.77
N GLY A 404 -14.78 -20.86 13.39
CA GLY A 404 -16.07 -21.47 13.05
C GLY A 404 -16.48 -21.24 11.59
N LEU A 405 -16.33 -20.00 11.09
CA LEU A 405 -16.62 -19.67 9.67
C LEU A 405 -15.66 -20.37 8.71
N VAL A 406 -14.36 -20.42 9.04
CA VAL A 406 -13.37 -21.17 8.24
C VAL A 406 -13.70 -22.67 8.22
N ALA A 407 -14.11 -23.24 9.35
CA ALA A 407 -14.53 -24.63 9.44
C ALA A 407 -15.76 -24.95 8.57
N MET A 408 -16.66 -23.98 8.35
CA MET A 408 -17.77 -24.09 7.39
C MET A 408 -17.33 -23.99 5.91
N GLY A 409 -16.07 -23.63 5.66
CA GLY A 409 -15.49 -23.54 4.32
C GLY A 409 -15.25 -22.12 3.80
N VAL A 410 -15.40 -21.08 4.62
CA VAL A 410 -14.98 -19.70 4.26
C VAL A 410 -13.46 -19.68 4.08
N ASP A 411 -12.98 -19.07 3.00
CA ASP A 411 -11.54 -19.02 2.67
C ASP A 411 -10.86 -17.74 3.17
N CYS A 412 -11.59 -16.62 3.24
CA CYS A 412 -11.04 -15.32 3.58
C CYS A 412 -12.09 -14.33 4.12
N PHE A 413 -11.62 -13.17 4.60
CA PHE A 413 -12.48 -12.16 5.23
C PHE A 413 -12.25 -10.77 4.63
N LYS A 414 -13.35 -10.02 4.42
CA LYS A 414 -13.29 -8.56 4.24
C LYS A 414 -13.26 -7.95 5.64
N THR A 415 -12.10 -7.47 6.07
CA THR A 415 -11.91 -6.79 7.35
C THR A 415 -12.29 -5.33 7.22
N ASP A 416 -13.59 -5.08 7.32
CA ASP A 416 -14.17 -3.75 7.13
C ASP A 416 -14.11 -2.93 8.43
N PHE A 417 -14.24 -1.61 8.29
CA PHE A 417 -14.12 -0.63 9.38
C PHE A 417 -12.79 -0.69 10.15
N GLY A 418 -12.80 -0.24 11.41
CA GLY A 418 -11.62 -0.15 12.29
C GLY A 418 -11.09 1.28 12.46
N GLU A 419 -11.70 2.28 11.84
CA GLU A 419 -11.19 3.66 11.83
C GLU A 419 -11.73 4.49 13.01
N ARG A 420 -13.05 4.44 13.26
CA ARG A 420 -13.74 5.32 14.21
C ARG A 420 -13.61 4.86 15.66
N ILE A 421 -12.38 4.75 16.14
CA ILE A 421 -12.06 4.28 17.49
C ILE A 421 -12.05 5.47 18.47
N PRO A 422 -12.81 5.43 19.57
CA PRO A 422 -12.93 6.55 20.51
C PRO A 422 -11.69 6.71 21.39
N THR A 423 -11.51 7.91 21.93
CA THR A 423 -10.43 8.22 22.89
C THR A 423 -10.95 8.48 24.31
N ASP A 424 -12.25 8.65 24.50
CA ASP A 424 -12.92 8.85 25.80
C ASP A 424 -13.24 7.51 26.49
N VAL A 425 -12.25 6.62 26.52
CA VAL A 425 -12.38 5.21 26.91
C VAL A 425 -11.21 4.76 27.78
N GLN A 426 -11.36 3.59 28.39
CA GLN A 426 -10.31 2.89 29.09
C GLN A 426 -10.18 1.48 28.50
N TRP A 427 -9.04 1.21 27.87
CA TRP A 427 -8.70 -0.11 27.33
C TRP A 427 -8.42 -1.10 28.45
N PHE A 428 -8.68 -2.38 28.20
CA PHE A 428 -8.45 -3.45 29.18
C PHE A 428 -7.01 -3.49 29.72
N ASP A 429 -6.01 -3.30 28.85
CA ASP A 429 -4.58 -3.27 29.18
C ASP A 429 -4.06 -1.92 29.69
N GLY A 430 -4.92 -0.88 29.75
CA GLY A 430 -4.52 0.47 30.16
C GLY A 430 -3.74 1.27 29.10
N SER A 431 -3.73 0.80 27.84
CA SER A 431 -3.10 1.51 26.72
C SER A 431 -3.60 2.95 26.54
N ASP A 432 -2.75 3.81 25.99
CA ASP A 432 -3.09 5.19 25.65
C ASP A 432 -4.16 5.23 24.55
N PRO A 433 -5.36 5.79 24.80
CA PRO A 433 -6.41 5.87 23.80
C PRO A 433 -6.03 6.67 22.54
N GLN A 434 -5.14 7.66 22.67
CA GLN A 434 -4.67 8.46 21.52
C GLN A 434 -3.85 7.61 20.54
N LYS A 435 -3.01 6.71 21.07
CA LYS A 435 -2.20 5.78 20.26
C LYS A 435 -3.04 4.61 19.73
N MET A 436 -3.94 4.10 20.56
CA MET A 436 -4.82 3.00 20.19
C MET A 436 -5.77 3.35 19.05
N HIS A 437 -6.16 4.62 18.87
CA HIS A 437 -7.06 5.01 17.79
C HIS A 437 -6.62 4.50 16.42
N ASN A 438 -5.38 4.79 16.02
CA ASN A 438 -4.83 4.29 14.74
C ASN A 438 -4.39 2.82 14.87
N HIS A 439 -3.71 2.47 15.96
CA HIS A 439 -3.08 1.15 16.10
C HIS A 439 -4.09 0.01 16.24
N TYR A 440 -5.35 0.28 16.60
CA TYR A 440 -6.42 -0.70 16.62
C TYR A 440 -6.59 -1.40 15.26
N ALA A 441 -6.47 -0.67 14.16
CA ALA A 441 -6.54 -1.25 12.81
C ALA A 441 -5.44 -2.30 12.58
N PHE A 442 -4.24 -2.10 13.13
CA PHE A 442 -3.18 -3.11 13.09
C PHE A 442 -3.57 -4.36 13.89
N ILE A 443 -4.00 -4.19 15.15
CA ILE A 443 -4.37 -5.30 16.04
C ILE A 443 -5.53 -6.13 15.46
N TYR A 444 -6.55 -5.45 14.93
CA TYR A 444 -7.71 -6.09 14.34
C TYR A 444 -7.32 -6.95 13.12
N ASN A 445 -6.60 -6.37 12.15
CA ASN A 445 -6.19 -7.11 10.96
C ASN A 445 -5.19 -8.23 11.29
N GLU A 446 -4.28 -8.01 12.23
CA GLU A 446 -3.34 -9.03 12.71
C GLU A 446 -4.09 -10.23 13.31
N LEU A 447 -5.13 -9.98 14.12
CA LEU A 447 -5.94 -11.05 14.72
C LEU A 447 -6.61 -11.92 13.67
N VAL A 448 -7.23 -11.30 12.66
CA VAL A 448 -7.92 -12.03 11.58
C VAL A 448 -6.92 -12.79 10.71
N TRP A 449 -5.77 -12.16 10.41
CA TRP A 449 -4.68 -12.80 9.67
C TRP A 449 -4.16 -14.04 10.39
N LYS A 450 -3.91 -13.94 11.71
CA LYS A 450 -3.46 -15.07 12.54
C LYS A 450 -4.45 -16.24 12.50
N VAL A 451 -5.76 -15.96 12.51
CA VAL A 451 -6.77 -17.02 12.35
C VAL A 451 -6.62 -17.74 11.02
N LEU A 452 -6.49 -17.01 9.90
CA LEU A 452 -6.30 -17.64 8.58
C LEU A 452 -5.00 -18.44 8.54
N LYS A 453 -3.90 -17.87 9.05
CA LYS A 453 -2.60 -18.56 9.14
C LYS A 453 -2.68 -19.87 9.93
N GLU A 454 -3.41 -19.89 11.04
CA GLU A 454 -3.58 -21.08 11.89
C GLU A 454 -4.53 -22.14 11.30
N THR A 455 -5.42 -21.75 10.39
CA THR A 455 -6.49 -22.62 9.88
C THR A 455 -6.27 -23.06 8.44
N VAL A 456 -6.16 -22.13 7.49
CA VAL A 456 -5.93 -22.42 6.06
C VAL A 456 -4.45 -22.46 5.69
N GLY A 457 -3.57 -21.91 6.55
CA GLY A 457 -2.14 -21.77 6.31
C GLY A 457 -1.78 -20.39 5.77
N GLU A 458 -0.54 -19.95 6.04
CA GLU A 458 -0.06 -18.60 5.68
C GLU A 458 -0.11 -18.32 4.17
N GLN A 459 0.21 -19.33 3.36
CA GLN A 459 0.18 -19.24 1.90
C GLN A 459 -1.23 -19.10 1.30
N GLU A 460 -2.28 -19.42 2.07
CA GLU A 460 -3.69 -19.24 1.67
C GLU A 460 -4.33 -18.01 2.33
N ALA A 461 -3.62 -17.34 3.24
CA ALA A 461 -4.17 -16.21 3.98
C ALA A 461 -4.27 -14.97 3.09
N VAL A 462 -5.46 -14.36 3.06
CA VAL A 462 -5.72 -13.09 2.39
C VAL A 462 -6.91 -12.38 3.03
N LEU A 463 -6.84 -11.05 3.09
CA LEU A 463 -7.91 -10.18 3.57
C LEU A 463 -8.41 -9.24 2.45
N PHE A 464 -9.48 -8.52 2.74
CA PHE A 464 -9.90 -7.31 2.03
C PHE A 464 -10.11 -6.18 3.07
N ALA A 465 -9.03 -5.51 3.43
CA ALA A 465 -8.95 -4.60 4.58
C ALA A 465 -9.25 -3.13 4.21
N ARG A 466 -10.15 -2.48 4.98
CA ARG A 466 -10.48 -1.05 4.78
C ARG A 466 -9.57 -0.11 5.56
N SER A 467 -9.23 -0.43 6.80
CA SER A 467 -8.37 0.39 7.65
C SER A 467 -6.97 -0.21 7.80
N ALA A 468 -5.98 0.64 8.07
CA ALA A 468 -4.59 0.23 8.28
C ALA A 468 -3.84 1.21 9.21
N SER A 469 -2.72 0.74 9.73
CA SER A 469 -1.70 1.53 10.44
C SER A 469 -0.31 0.97 10.08
N VAL A 470 0.77 1.56 10.58
CA VAL A 470 2.14 1.09 10.30
C VAL A 470 2.27 -0.39 10.66
N GLY A 471 2.78 -1.19 9.72
CA GLY A 471 2.94 -2.64 9.85
C GLY A 471 1.77 -3.45 9.30
N ALA A 472 0.59 -2.85 9.10
CA ALA A 472 -0.58 -3.57 8.59
C ALA A 472 -0.42 -4.03 7.14
N GLN A 473 0.58 -3.52 6.39
CA GLN A 473 0.90 -4.03 5.06
C GLN A 473 1.24 -5.53 5.05
N GLN A 474 1.63 -6.10 6.19
CA GLN A 474 1.87 -7.54 6.39
C GLN A 474 0.61 -8.39 6.18
N PHE A 475 -0.59 -7.79 6.22
CA PHE A 475 -1.87 -8.49 6.17
C PHE A 475 -2.68 -8.09 4.92
N PRO A 476 -2.17 -8.33 3.70
CA PRO A 476 -2.86 -7.96 2.46
C PRO A 476 -4.17 -8.74 2.29
N VAL A 477 -5.14 -8.23 1.54
CA VAL A 477 -5.06 -7.10 0.59
C VAL A 477 -5.83 -5.90 1.12
N HIS A 478 -5.41 -4.69 0.76
CA HIS A 478 -6.06 -3.45 1.17
C HIS A 478 -6.98 -2.92 0.06
N TRP A 479 -8.16 -2.42 0.41
CA TRP A 479 -9.14 -1.92 -0.55
C TRP A 479 -9.44 -0.42 -0.36
N GLY A 480 -9.62 0.30 -1.47
CA GLY A 480 -9.72 1.77 -1.57
C GLY A 480 -10.86 2.46 -0.84
N GLY A 481 -11.85 1.76 -0.30
CA GLY A 481 -12.99 2.38 0.36
C GLY A 481 -14.16 2.71 -0.59
N ASP A 482 -15.11 3.49 -0.07
CA ASP A 482 -16.42 3.72 -0.68
C ASP A 482 -16.37 4.89 -1.68
N CYS A 483 -16.18 4.56 -2.96
CA CYS A 483 -16.06 5.53 -4.06
C CYS A 483 -17.36 5.76 -4.83
N TYR A 484 -17.46 6.89 -5.54
CA TYR A 484 -18.61 7.21 -6.39
C TYR A 484 -18.45 6.65 -7.82
N ALA A 485 -19.58 6.34 -8.46
CA ALA A 485 -19.62 5.83 -9.83
C ALA A 485 -19.46 6.90 -10.93
N ASN A 486 -18.33 7.64 -10.93
CA ASN A 486 -17.96 8.62 -11.96
C ASN A 486 -16.43 8.64 -12.23
N TYR A 487 -15.98 9.37 -13.25
CA TYR A 487 -14.56 9.37 -13.64
C TYR A 487 -13.67 10.09 -12.64
N GLU A 488 -14.16 11.16 -12.00
CA GLU A 488 -13.41 11.93 -11.01
C GLU A 488 -13.08 11.07 -9.79
N SER A 489 -14.04 10.27 -9.33
CA SER A 489 -13.85 9.35 -8.21
C SER A 489 -13.04 8.10 -8.60
N MET A 490 -13.10 7.68 -9.86
CA MET A 490 -12.16 6.69 -10.39
C MET A 490 -10.71 7.23 -10.36
N ALA A 491 -10.50 8.51 -10.70
CA ALA A 491 -9.20 9.16 -10.67
C ALA A 491 -8.68 9.37 -9.25
N GLU A 492 -9.53 9.80 -8.30
CA GLU A 492 -9.12 9.92 -6.89
C GLU A 492 -8.81 8.57 -6.24
N SER A 493 -9.54 7.51 -6.64
CA SER A 493 -9.26 6.13 -6.23
C SER A 493 -7.86 5.69 -6.70
N LEU A 494 -7.52 5.97 -7.96
CA LEU A 494 -6.16 5.70 -8.47
C LEU A 494 -5.09 6.46 -7.67
N ARG A 495 -5.31 7.73 -7.33
CA ARG A 495 -4.39 8.47 -6.45
C ARG A 495 -4.23 7.79 -5.10
N GLY A 496 -5.32 7.28 -4.51
CA GLY A 496 -5.28 6.45 -3.30
C GLY A 496 -4.39 5.21 -3.46
N GLY A 497 -4.62 4.44 -4.53
CA GLY A 497 -3.85 3.23 -4.84
C GLY A 497 -2.35 3.48 -5.08
N LEU A 498 -2.01 4.58 -5.75
CA LEU A 498 -0.60 5.00 -5.91
C LEU A 498 0.01 5.42 -4.56
N SER A 499 -0.76 6.17 -3.76
CA SER A 499 -0.32 6.70 -2.46
C SER A 499 -0.03 5.59 -1.44
N ILE A 500 -0.89 4.57 -1.38
CA ILE A 500 -0.71 3.45 -0.46
C ILE A 500 0.52 2.60 -0.84
N GLY A 501 0.79 2.44 -2.15
CA GLY A 501 2.01 1.80 -2.65
C GLY A 501 3.28 2.56 -2.23
N MET A 502 3.25 3.89 -2.31
CA MET A 502 4.31 4.76 -1.79
C MET A 502 4.36 4.84 -0.26
N SER A 503 3.49 4.11 0.44
CA SER A 503 3.45 3.98 1.90
C SER A 503 3.76 2.56 2.38
N GLY A 504 4.33 1.71 1.52
CA GLY A 504 4.82 0.36 1.87
C GLY A 504 3.84 -0.79 1.65
N PHE A 505 2.65 -0.54 1.08
CA PHE A 505 1.65 -1.57 0.84
C PHE A 505 1.82 -2.20 -0.55
N GLY A 506 2.04 -3.51 -0.60
CA GLY A 506 2.33 -4.22 -1.85
C GLY A 506 1.12 -4.40 -2.79
N PHE A 507 -0.08 -4.50 -2.20
CA PHE A 507 -1.29 -4.94 -2.88
C PHE A 507 -2.48 -4.05 -2.56
N TRP A 508 -3.22 -3.70 -3.61
CA TRP A 508 -4.37 -2.81 -3.54
C TRP A 508 -5.50 -3.24 -4.47
N SER A 509 -6.73 -3.07 -4.01
CA SER A 509 -7.98 -3.29 -4.73
C SER A 509 -8.87 -2.04 -4.67
N HIS A 510 -9.82 -1.96 -5.59
CA HIS A 510 -10.90 -0.98 -5.61
C HIS A 510 -12.17 -1.61 -6.20
N ASP A 511 -13.30 -0.94 -6.04
CA ASP A 511 -14.59 -1.43 -6.50
C ASP A 511 -14.89 -0.94 -7.91
N ILE A 512 -14.86 -1.89 -8.86
CA ILE A 512 -15.10 -1.64 -10.27
C ILE A 512 -16.52 -1.08 -10.47
N GLY A 513 -16.59 0.08 -11.11
CA GLY A 513 -17.84 0.80 -11.36
C GLY A 513 -18.32 1.67 -10.19
N GLY A 514 -17.52 1.80 -9.13
CA GLY A 514 -17.86 2.59 -7.95
C GLY A 514 -18.81 1.86 -7.00
N PHE A 515 -18.75 2.25 -5.72
CA PHE A 515 -19.63 1.75 -4.67
C PHE A 515 -20.96 2.52 -4.63
N GLU A 516 -20.89 3.84 -4.47
CA GLU A 516 -22.05 4.73 -4.41
C GLU A 516 -22.67 4.97 -5.79
N ASN A 517 -24.01 4.99 -5.82
CA ASN A 517 -24.84 5.10 -7.03
C ASN A 517 -24.71 3.90 -8.00
N THR A 518 -25.40 3.99 -9.15
CA THR A 518 -25.25 3.06 -10.27
C THR A 518 -24.51 3.78 -11.39
N ALA A 519 -23.39 3.21 -11.84
CA ALA A 519 -22.59 3.81 -12.91
C ALA A 519 -23.37 3.91 -14.23
N PRO A 520 -23.10 4.93 -15.05
CA PRO A 520 -23.30 4.81 -16.49
C PRO A 520 -22.45 3.66 -17.05
N ALA A 521 -22.94 2.95 -18.06
CA ALA A 521 -22.22 1.82 -18.65
C ALA A 521 -20.81 2.18 -19.12
N HIS A 522 -20.60 3.37 -19.69
CA HIS A 522 -19.28 3.82 -20.12
C HIS A 522 -18.30 3.98 -18.94
N VAL A 523 -18.74 4.44 -17.77
CA VAL A 523 -17.88 4.50 -16.57
C VAL A 523 -17.55 3.09 -16.10
N TYR A 524 -18.54 2.21 -16.01
CA TYR A 524 -18.34 0.81 -15.62
C TYR A 524 -17.31 0.11 -16.50
N LYS A 525 -17.46 0.20 -17.83
CA LYS A 525 -16.54 -0.40 -18.81
C LYS A 525 -15.10 0.10 -18.66
N ARG A 526 -14.89 1.41 -18.53
CA ARG A 526 -13.54 1.96 -18.29
C ARG A 526 -12.93 1.50 -16.96
N TRP A 527 -13.77 1.40 -15.93
CA TRP A 527 -13.33 0.94 -14.63
C TRP A 527 -13.01 -0.56 -14.62
N CYS A 528 -13.70 -1.39 -15.42
CA CYS A 528 -13.36 -2.81 -15.57
C CYS A 528 -11.92 -2.98 -16.06
N ALA A 529 -11.52 -2.25 -17.10
CA ALA A 529 -10.14 -2.29 -17.62
C ALA A 529 -9.12 -1.91 -16.53
N PHE A 530 -9.34 -0.80 -15.83
CA PHE A 530 -8.49 -0.37 -14.71
C PHE A 530 -8.44 -1.40 -13.58
N GLY A 531 -9.59 -1.91 -13.14
CA GLY A 531 -9.69 -2.85 -12.03
C GLY A 531 -9.03 -4.19 -12.32
N LEU A 532 -9.18 -4.70 -13.53
CA LEU A 532 -8.54 -5.96 -13.94
C LEU A 532 -7.06 -5.80 -14.30
N LEU A 533 -6.58 -4.56 -14.53
CA LEU A 533 -5.16 -4.21 -14.57
C LEU A 533 -4.64 -3.63 -13.24
N SER A 534 -5.33 -3.93 -12.13
CA SER A 534 -4.85 -3.71 -10.77
C SER A 534 -4.44 -5.03 -10.13
N SER A 535 -3.75 -5.00 -8.97
CA SER A 535 -3.31 -6.25 -8.31
C SER A 535 -4.51 -7.16 -7.98
N HIS A 536 -5.56 -6.60 -7.39
CA HIS A 536 -6.77 -7.30 -6.98
C HIS A 536 -8.00 -6.57 -7.52
N SER A 537 -9.05 -7.34 -7.87
CA SER A 537 -10.14 -6.85 -8.73
C SER A 537 -11.49 -7.31 -8.20
N ARG A 538 -12.35 -6.38 -7.78
CA ARG A 538 -13.66 -6.68 -7.19
C ARG A 538 -14.79 -5.89 -7.84
N LEU A 539 -15.90 -6.59 -8.08
CA LEU A 539 -17.20 -6.03 -8.48
C LEU A 539 -18.11 -5.92 -7.25
N HIS A 540 -18.23 -4.70 -6.71
CA HIS A 540 -19.02 -4.41 -5.51
C HIS A 540 -19.78 -3.08 -5.63
N GLY A 541 -21.03 -3.06 -5.17
CA GLY A 541 -21.90 -1.89 -5.24
C GLY A 541 -22.75 -1.71 -3.99
N SER A 542 -23.28 -0.50 -3.81
CA SER A 542 -24.10 -0.13 -2.66
C SER A 542 -25.54 -0.66 -2.78
N LYS A 543 -26.32 -0.15 -3.73
CA LYS A 543 -27.77 -0.45 -3.90
C LYS A 543 -28.09 -1.28 -5.14
N SER A 544 -27.09 -1.60 -5.95
CA SER A 544 -27.24 -2.34 -7.20
C SER A 544 -26.11 -3.35 -7.35
N TYR A 545 -26.40 -4.48 -8.00
CA TYR A 545 -25.40 -5.48 -8.36
C TYR A 545 -24.41 -4.93 -9.38
N ARG A 546 -23.21 -5.52 -9.43
CA ARG A 546 -22.14 -5.14 -10.38
C ARG A 546 -21.89 -6.20 -11.46
N VAL A 547 -22.87 -7.07 -11.69
CA VAL A 547 -22.85 -7.98 -12.84
C VAL A 547 -22.90 -7.18 -14.15
N PRO A 548 -22.12 -7.53 -15.18
CA PRO A 548 -21.99 -6.69 -16.37
C PRO A 548 -23.29 -6.59 -17.19
N TRP A 549 -24.13 -7.63 -17.18
CA TRP A 549 -25.42 -7.61 -17.88
C TRP A 549 -26.47 -6.70 -17.22
N ALA A 550 -26.16 -6.07 -16.07
CA ALA A 550 -26.98 -4.98 -15.54
C ALA A 550 -26.80 -3.67 -16.32
N TYR A 551 -25.78 -3.59 -17.18
CA TYR A 551 -25.42 -2.40 -17.95
C TYR A 551 -25.76 -2.58 -19.43
N ASP A 552 -25.00 -3.42 -20.14
CA ASP A 552 -25.19 -3.75 -21.56
C ASP A 552 -24.40 -5.02 -21.94
N ASP A 553 -24.61 -5.54 -23.15
CA ASP A 553 -23.87 -6.72 -23.64
C ASP A 553 -22.38 -6.44 -23.81
N GLU A 554 -22.00 -5.23 -24.25
CA GLU A 554 -20.60 -4.82 -24.40
C GLU A 554 -19.85 -4.87 -23.06
N SER A 555 -20.52 -4.55 -21.94
CA SER A 555 -19.95 -4.68 -20.60
C SER A 555 -19.59 -6.12 -20.27
N CYS A 556 -20.34 -7.11 -20.77
CA CYS A 556 -19.98 -8.52 -20.63
C CYS A 556 -18.71 -8.83 -21.41
N ASP A 557 -18.56 -8.27 -22.62
CA ASP A 557 -17.36 -8.43 -23.44
C ASP A 557 -16.13 -7.79 -22.79
N VAL A 558 -16.28 -6.60 -22.20
CA VAL A 558 -15.21 -5.91 -21.46
C VAL A 558 -14.76 -6.75 -20.26
N VAL A 559 -15.69 -7.21 -19.43
CA VAL A 559 -15.34 -8.07 -18.28
C VAL A 559 -14.65 -9.35 -18.76
N ARG A 560 -15.18 -10.01 -19.80
CA ARG A 560 -14.56 -11.22 -20.37
C ARG A 560 -13.12 -10.96 -20.81
N HIS A 561 -12.93 -9.94 -21.65
CA HIS A 561 -11.64 -9.60 -22.25
C HIS A 561 -10.57 -9.35 -21.19
N PHE A 562 -10.86 -8.46 -20.23
CA PHE A 562 -9.86 -8.08 -19.24
C PHE A 562 -9.64 -9.14 -18.15
N THR A 563 -10.65 -9.98 -17.84
CA THR A 563 -10.44 -11.12 -16.93
C THR A 563 -9.54 -12.16 -17.59
N GLN A 564 -9.79 -12.48 -18.86
CA GLN A 564 -8.95 -13.38 -19.66
C GLN A 564 -7.52 -12.86 -19.79
N LEU A 565 -7.36 -11.57 -20.09
CA LEU A 565 -6.06 -10.92 -20.16
C LEU A 565 -5.30 -11.06 -18.83
N LYS A 566 -5.94 -10.71 -17.70
CA LYS A 566 -5.31 -10.80 -16.38
C LYS A 566 -4.85 -12.22 -16.06
N CYS A 567 -5.68 -13.23 -16.33
CA CYS A 567 -5.32 -14.64 -16.14
C CYS A 567 -4.09 -15.04 -16.97
N ARG A 568 -4.02 -14.61 -18.24
CA ARG A 568 -2.83 -14.84 -19.09
C ARG A 568 -1.60 -14.07 -18.63
N MET A 569 -1.77 -12.92 -17.97
CA MET A 569 -0.66 -12.14 -17.43
C MET A 569 -0.11 -12.70 -16.10
N MET A 570 -0.75 -13.69 -15.49
CA MET A 570 -0.35 -14.18 -14.16
C MET A 570 1.11 -14.65 -14.01
N PRO A 571 1.77 -15.30 -15.00
CA PRO A 571 3.19 -15.61 -14.86
C PRO A 571 4.05 -14.35 -14.62
N TYR A 572 3.72 -13.25 -15.29
CA TYR A 572 4.34 -11.95 -15.05
C TYR A 572 3.87 -11.34 -13.72
N LEU A 573 2.55 -11.22 -13.52
CA LEU A 573 1.98 -10.52 -12.36
C LEU A 573 2.40 -11.15 -11.03
N TYR A 574 2.48 -12.47 -10.95
CA TYR A 574 2.83 -13.15 -9.72
C TYR A 574 4.32 -13.03 -9.38
N ARG A 575 5.20 -12.91 -10.39
CA ARG A 575 6.61 -12.57 -10.15
C ARG A 575 6.74 -11.15 -9.57
N GLN A 576 5.92 -10.23 -10.07
CA GLN A 576 5.86 -8.86 -9.57
C GLN A 576 5.24 -8.77 -8.17
N ALA A 577 4.29 -9.67 -7.85
CA ALA A 577 3.78 -9.85 -6.50
C ALA A 577 4.86 -10.34 -5.52
N ALA A 578 5.70 -11.29 -5.95
CA ALA A 578 6.84 -11.76 -5.15
C ALA A 578 7.82 -10.62 -4.83
N LEU A 579 8.07 -9.68 -5.75
CA LEU A 579 8.87 -8.48 -5.45
C LEU A 579 8.26 -7.60 -4.36
N ALA A 580 6.93 -7.52 -4.27
CA ALA A 580 6.28 -6.81 -3.18
C ALA A 580 6.59 -7.44 -1.81
N ASN A 581 6.64 -8.77 -1.75
CA ASN A 581 7.01 -9.50 -0.54
C ASN A 581 8.53 -9.43 -0.23
N GLU A 582 9.37 -9.66 -1.24
CA GLU A 582 10.83 -9.73 -1.10
C GLU A 582 11.45 -8.37 -0.74
N CYS A 583 11.00 -7.30 -1.40
CA CYS A 583 11.62 -5.99 -1.31
C CYS A 583 10.65 -4.82 -1.12
N GLY A 584 9.36 -5.07 -0.84
CA GLY A 584 8.40 -4.01 -0.56
C GLY A 584 8.00 -3.16 -1.76
N THR A 585 8.31 -3.61 -2.99
CA THR A 585 7.95 -2.86 -4.21
C THR A 585 6.50 -3.12 -4.59
N PRO A 586 5.59 -2.12 -4.57
CA PRO A 586 4.18 -2.33 -4.89
C PRO A 586 3.96 -2.78 -6.34
N MET A 587 2.85 -3.46 -6.58
CA MET A 587 2.48 -3.86 -7.95
C MET A 587 2.00 -2.68 -8.80
N LEU A 588 1.14 -1.81 -8.26
CA LEU A 588 0.82 -0.53 -8.88
C LEU A 588 1.84 0.50 -8.42
N ARG A 589 2.60 1.05 -9.37
CA ARG A 589 3.71 1.95 -9.08
C ARG A 589 3.44 3.30 -9.70
N ALA A 590 3.58 4.34 -8.89
CA ALA A 590 3.64 5.70 -9.41
C ALA A 590 4.81 5.81 -10.39
N MET A 591 4.68 6.63 -11.43
CA MET A 591 5.74 6.74 -12.44
C MET A 591 7.08 7.18 -11.84
N MET A 592 7.07 8.07 -10.84
CA MET A 592 8.27 8.51 -10.11
C MET A 592 8.96 7.41 -9.28
N LEU A 593 8.25 6.32 -8.95
CA LEU A 593 8.83 5.17 -8.26
C LEU A 593 9.65 4.29 -9.22
N GLU A 594 9.21 4.19 -10.47
CA GLU A 594 9.88 3.38 -11.50
C GLU A 594 10.95 4.18 -12.27
N PHE A 595 10.70 5.46 -12.50
CA PHE A 595 11.55 6.38 -13.26
C PHE A 595 11.93 7.61 -12.42
N PRO A 596 12.67 7.43 -11.32
CA PRO A 596 12.95 8.49 -10.35
C PRO A 596 13.82 9.63 -10.91
N ASP A 597 14.56 9.37 -11.98
CA ASP A 597 15.44 10.36 -12.62
C ASP A 597 14.74 11.15 -13.74
N ASP A 598 13.50 10.80 -14.10
CA ASP A 598 12.73 11.49 -15.13
C ASP A 598 11.84 12.58 -14.50
N PRO A 599 12.15 13.88 -14.70
CA PRO A 599 11.38 14.97 -14.10
C PRO A 599 9.95 15.08 -14.65
N ALA A 600 9.63 14.48 -15.80
CA ALA A 600 8.26 14.43 -16.30
C ALA A 600 7.36 13.53 -15.46
N CYS A 601 7.95 12.64 -14.63
CA CYS A 601 7.24 11.65 -13.84
C CYS A 601 6.78 12.15 -12.45
N ASP A 602 7.25 13.30 -11.98
CA ASP A 602 6.96 13.82 -10.63
C ASP A 602 5.44 13.91 -10.33
N TYR A 603 4.63 14.33 -11.30
CA TYR A 603 3.22 14.64 -11.09
C TYR A 603 2.26 13.68 -11.79
N LEU A 604 2.74 12.58 -12.35
CA LEU A 604 1.90 11.63 -13.10
C LEU A 604 1.02 10.82 -12.15
N ASP A 605 -0.29 11.10 -12.18
CA ASP A 605 -1.28 10.52 -11.26
C ASP A 605 -2.45 9.83 -11.97
N ARG A 606 -2.46 9.81 -13.32
CA ARG A 606 -3.49 9.20 -14.17
C ARG A 606 -3.00 7.99 -14.96
N GLN A 607 -1.81 7.50 -14.61
CA GLN A 607 -1.17 6.33 -15.20
C GLN A 607 -0.23 5.71 -14.18
N TYR A 608 0.15 4.46 -14.39
CA TYR A 608 1.02 3.73 -13.48
C TYR A 608 1.78 2.64 -14.21
N MET A 609 2.84 2.16 -13.58
CA MET A 609 3.48 0.90 -13.96
C MET A 609 2.83 -0.24 -13.19
N LEU A 610 2.39 -1.27 -13.89
CA LEU A 610 1.95 -2.53 -13.31
C LEU A 610 3.13 -3.50 -13.37
N GLY A 611 3.92 -3.55 -12.30
CA GLY A 611 5.22 -4.21 -12.30
C GLY A 611 6.31 -3.44 -13.07
N ASP A 612 7.44 -4.09 -13.37
CA ASP A 612 8.64 -3.43 -13.92
C ASP A 612 8.53 -2.96 -15.38
N SER A 613 7.57 -3.49 -16.15
CA SER A 613 7.65 -3.49 -17.62
C SER A 613 6.42 -2.96 -18.32
N VAL A 614 5.25 -2.95 -17.67
CA VAL A 614 3.98 -2.62 -18.32
C VAL A 614 3.43 -1.31 -17.75
N LEU A 615 3.31 -0.31 -18.61
CA LEU A 615 2.62 0.95 -18.32
C LEU A 615 1.14 0.81 -18.65
N VAL A 616 0.27 1.27 -17.74
CA VAL A 616 -1.19 1.30 -17.94
C VAL A 616 -1.68 2.74 -17.71
N ALA A 617 -2.44 3.27 -18.65
CA ALA A 617 -3.12 4.56 -18.50
C ALA A 617 -4.64 4.38 -18.62
N PRO A 618 -5.38 4.34 -17.50
CA PRO A 618 -6.84 4.28 -17.54
C PRO A 618 -7.47 5.43 -18.34
N VAL A 619 -8.58 5.13 -19.02
CA VAL A 619 -9.30 6.10 -19.84
C VAL A 619 -10.41 6.74 -19.03
N PHE A 620 -10.33 8.05 -18.80
CA PHE A 620 -11.29 8.82 -17.99
C PHE A 620 -12.27 9.62 -18.86
N SER A 621 -12.77 8.99 -19.92
CA SER A 621 -13.67 9.61 -20.89
C SER A 621 -14.58 8.58 -21.53
N GLU A 622 -15.85 8.92 -21.71
CA GLU A 622 -16.80 8.12 -22.49
C GLU A 622 -16.31 7.99 -23.94
N ALA A 623 -15.93 9.14 -24.52
CA ALA A 623 -15.41 9.25 -25.87
C ALA A 623 -14.03 8.60 -26.03
N GLY A 624 -13.44 7.95 -25.01
CA GLY A 624 -12.22 7.16 -25.20
C GLY A 624 -10.92 7.95 -25.33
N GLU A 625 -10.96 9.28 -25.25
CA GLU A 625 -9.76 10.12 -25.29
C GLU A 625 -8.90 9.94 -24.03
N VAL A 626 -7.59 9.76 -24.23
CA VAL A 626 -6.60 9.59 -23.16
C VAL A 626 -5.28 10.27 -23.53
N GLN A 627 -4.63 10.85 -22.52
CA GLN A 627 -3.29 11.41 -22.62
C GLN A 627 -2.40 10.77 -21.57
N PHE A 628 -1.21 10.35 -21.98
CA PHE A 628 -0.24 9.68 -21.12
C PHE A 628 1.18 10.02 -21.55
N TYR A 629 2.12 9.93 -20.61
CA TYR A 629 3.54 10.09 -20.84
C TYR A 629 4.22 8.73 -20.94
N LEU A 630 5.12 8.56 -21.89
CA LEU A 630 6.03 7.42 -21.94
C LEU A 630 7.45 7.91 -21.59
N PRO A 631 8.12 7.32 -20.59
CA PRO A 631 9.55 7.53 -20.32
C PRO A 631 10.42 7.08 -21.50
N GLU A 632 11.72 7.37 -21.46
CA GLU A 632 12.69 6.99 -22.51
C GLU A 632 12.56 5.52 -22.93
N GLY A 633 12.73 5.27 -24.23
CA GLY A 633 12.70 3.93 -24.83
C GLY A 633 11.71 3.79 -25.97
N HIS A 634 11.65 2.59 -26.54
CA HIS A 634 10.65 2.19 -27.53
C HIS A 634 9.60 1.29 -26.88
N TRP A 635 8.36 1.76 -26.83
CA TRP A 635 7.28 1.06 -26.15
C TRP A 635 6.36 0.38 -27.15
N THR A 636 5.94 -0.85 -26.86
CA THR A 636 5.03 -1.63 -27.72
C THR A 636 3.73 -1.93 -26.98
N HIS A 637 2.58 -1.70 -27.60
CA HIS A 637 1.30 -2.05 -26.99
C HIS A 637 1.18 -3.57 -26.82
N LEU A 638 0.73 -4.01 -25.63
CA LEU A 638 0.75 -5.42 -25.21
C LEU A 638 0.04 -6.40 -26.17
N TRP A 639 -1.13 -6.01 -26.72
CA TRP A 639 -1.86 -6.84 -27.69
C TRP A 639 -2.11 -6.19 -29.06
N HIS A 640 -2.15 -4.85 -29.16
CA HIS A 640 -2.25 -4.16 -30.46
C HIS A 640 -0.93 -4.11 -31.23
N ASN A 641 0.20 -4.27 -30.53
CA ASN A 641 1.54 -4.36 -31.08
C ASN A 641 2.09 -3.09 -31.75
N ASP A 642 1.34 -1.99 -31.76
CA ASP A 642 1.82 -0.68 -32.21
C ASP A 642 2.93 -0.15 -31.30
N GLU A 643 3.85 0.63 -31.87
CA GLU A 643 5.03 1.15 -31.18
C GLU A 643 4.97 2.66 -31.04
N LEU A 644 5.38 3.16 -29.87
CA LEU A 644 5.52 4.58 -29.59
C LEU A 644 6.91 4.91 -29.03
N PRO A 645 7.53 6.02 -29.47
CA PRO A 645 8.74 6.51 -28.85
C PRO A 645 8.45 7.18 -27.49
N GLY A 646 9.36 6.98 -26.56
CA GLY A 646 9.37 7.55 -25.23
C GLY A 646 9.78 9.02 -25.13
N SER A 647 10.06 9.43 -23.90
CA SER A 647 10.44 10.79 -23.49
C SER A 647 9.45 11.88 -23.90
N ARG A 648 8.15 11.54 -24.00
CA ARG A 648 7.12 12.46 -24.46
C ARG A 648 5.70 12.04 -24.08
N TRP A 649 4.80 13.02 -24.16
CA TRP A 649 3.36 12.81 -24.05
C TRP A 649 2.76 12.33 -25.38
N HIS A 650 1.74 11.49 -25.26
CA HIS A 650 0.94 10.93 -26.33
C HIS A 650 -0.54 11.21 -26.06
N LYS A 651 -1.32 11.26 -27.15
CA LYS A 651 -2.78 11.39 -27.12
C LYS A 651 -3.37 10.32 -28.01
N GLN A 652 -4.27 9.51 -27.47
CA GLN A 652 -4.91 8.41 -28.19
C GLN A 652 -6.41 8.38 -27.91
N HIS A 653 -7.10 7.54 -28.68
CA HIS A 653 -8.51 7.24 -28.54
C HIS A 653 -8.68 5.73 -28.49
N HIS A 654 -9.40 5.23 -27.50
CA HIS A 654 -9.63 3.79 -27.31
C HIS A 654 -11.12 3.49 -27.13
N ASP A 655 -11.60 2.41 -27.76
CA ASP A 655 -12.91 1.83 -27.46
C ASP A 655 -12.92 1.15 -26.08
N ALA A 656 -14.05 0.58 -25.67
CA ALA A 656 -14.22 -0.02 -24.34
C ALA A 656 -13.36 -1.28 -24.09
N LEU A 657 -12.86 -1.94 -25.15
CA LEU A 657 -12.00 -3.13 -25.07
C LEU A 657 -10.51 -2.77 -25.05
N SER A 658 -10.18 -1.48 -24.99
CA SER A 658 -8.80 -1.02 -25.04
C SER A 658 -8.51 0.19 -24.15
N LEU A 659 -7.23 0.33 -23.84
CA LEU A 659 -6.60 1.46 -23.17
C LEU A 659 -5.09 1.36 -23.47
N PRO A 660 -4.31 2.43 -23.27
CA PRO A 660 -2.86 2.35 -23.36
C PRO A 660 -2.30 1.33 -22.35
N VAL A 661 -1.82 0.20 -22.88
CA VAL A 661 -1.07 -0.83 -22.14
C VAL A 661 0.23 -1.10 -22.88
N TYR A 662 1.28 -0.38 -22.52
CA TYR A 662 2.55 -0.36 -23.23
C TYR A 662 3.63 -1.11 -22.47
N VAL A 663 4.35 -1.98 -23.17
CA VAL A 663 5.51 -2.71 -22.66
C VAL A 663 6.78 -1.98 -23.09
N ARG A 664 7.70 -1.74 -22.15
CA ARG A 664 8.98 -1.09 -22.45
C ARG A 664 9.88 -1.97 -23.32
N ASP A 665 10.85 -1.35 -23.99
CA ASP A 665 11.92 -2.05 -24.69
C ASP A 665 12.74 -2.97 -23.77
N ASN A 666 13.61 -3.79 -24.38
CA ASN A 666 14.51 -4.71 -23.67
C ASN A 666 13.79 -5.63 -22.68
N THR A 667 12.53 -5.97 -22.97
CA THR A 667 11.67 -6.76 -22.09
C THR A 667 11.47 -8.16 -22.65
N LEU A 668 11.61 -9.16 -21.78
CA LEU A 668 11.17 -10.53 -22.02
C LEU A 668 10.02 -10.82 -21.05
N LEU A 669 8.81 -10.95 -21.57
CA LEU A 669 7.59 -11.08 -20.77
C LEU A 669 7.01 -12.50 -20.89
N ALA A 670 6.58 -13.10 -19.77
CA ALA A 670 5.89 -14.38 -19.78
C ALA A 670 4.37 -14.18 -19.77
N LEU A 671 3.69 -14.70 -20.79
CA LEU A 671 2.24 -14.88 -20.80
C LEU A 671 1.90 -16.37 -20.68
N GLY A 672 0.87 -16.69 -19.92
CA GLY A 672 0.41 -18.06 -19.75
C GLY A 672 -0.59 -18.48 -20.81
N ASN A 673 -0.86 -19.79 -20.81
CA ASN A 673 -1.74 -20.48 -21.75
C ASN A 673 -3.17 -20.69 -21.22
N ASN A 674 -3.49 -20.14 -20.05
CA ASN A 674 -4.82 -20.24 -19.44
C ASN A 674 -5.40 -18.85 -19.21
N ASP A 675 -6.59 -18.62 -19.73
CA ASP A 675 -7.35 -17.37 -19.62
C ASP A 675 -8.61 -17.50 -18.75
N GLN A 676 -8.80 -18.65 -18.10
CA GLN A 676 -9.99 -18.98 -17.30
C GLN A 676 -9.74 -18.92 -15.79
N LYS A 677 -8.48 -18.99 -15.33
CA LYS A 677 -8.15 -18.88 -13.91
C LYS A 677 -6.74 -18.32 -13.69
N PRO A 678 -6.47 -17.67 -12.55
CA PRO A 678 -5.16 -17.09 -12.28
C PRO A 678 -4.14 -18.13 -11.76
N ASP A 679 -4.60 -19.22 -11.15
CA ASP A 679 -3.82 -20.24 -10.46
C ASP A 679 -3.69 -21.52 -11.30
N TYR A 680 -2.59 -21.63 -12.04
CA TYR A 680 -2.25 -22.78 -12.89
C TYR A 680 -0.73 -22.96 -13.01
N ALA A 681 -0.29 -24.00 -13.69
CA ALA A 681 1.13 -24.25 -13.93
C ALA A 681 1.71 -23.25 -14.95
N TRP A 682 2.14 -22.07 -14.48
CA TRP A 682 2.61 -20.97 -15.34
C TRP A 682 3.83 -21.29 -16.21
N HIS A 683 4.65 -22.26 -15.80
CA HIS A 683 5.86 -22.71 -16.50
C HIS A 683 5.59 -23.77 -17.59
N GLU A 684 4.35 -24.23 -17.74
CA GLU A 684 3.93 -25.14 -18.79
C GLU A 684 3.17 -24.39 -19.88
N GLY A 685 3.63 -24.48 -21.12
CA GLY A 685 3.04 -23.79 -22.27
C GLY A 685 3.21 -22.26 -22.25
N THR A 686 4.20 -21.74 -21.52
CA THR A 686 4.47 -20.30 -21.43
C THR A 686 4.75 -19.71 -22.82
N ALA A 687 4.10 -18.60 -23.14
CA ALA A 687 4.33 -17.83 -24.35
C ALA A 687 5.17 -16.59 -24.03
N PHE A 688 6.50 -16.72 -24.12
CA PHE A 688 7.41 -15.60 -23.93
C PHE A 688 7.29 -14.60 -25.07
N GLN A 689 7.38 -13.31 -24.74
CA GLN A 689 7.28 -12.19 -25.68
C GLN A 689 8.54 -11.33 -25.52
N LEU A 690 9.37 -11.23 -26.56
CA LEU A 690 10.55 -10.36 -26.57
C LEU A 690 10.22 -9.05 -27.27
N PHE A 691 10.31 -7.95 -26.53
CA PHE A 691 10.02 -6.59 -26.99
C PHE A 691 11.31 -5.81 -27.20
N HIS A 692 11.51 -5.31 -28.42
CA HIS A 692 12.58 -4.37 -28.83
C HIS A 692 13.92 -4.57 -28.07
N LEU A 693 14.58 -5.73 -28.28
CA LEU A 693 15.89 -5.99 -27.67
C LEU A 693 16.99 -5.28 -28.46
N GLU A 694 17.58 -4.25 -27.87
CA GLU A 694 18.68 -3.48 -28.45
C GLU A 694 19.98 -4.27 -28.50
N ASP A 695 20.89 -3.87 -29.40
CA ASP A 695 22.22 -4.46 -29.45
C ASP A 695 23.02 -4.21 -28.16
N GLY A 696 23.75 -5.22 -27.71
CA GLY A 696 24.51 -5.20 -26.45
C GLY A 696 23.68 -5.34 -25.18
N ARG A 697 22.35 -5.46 -25.27
CA ARG A 697 21.45 -5.64 -24.12
C ARG A 697 21.10 -7.11 -23.87
N GLU A 698 20.62 -7.37 -22.65
CA GLU A 698 20.04 -8.64 -22.24
C GLU A 698 18.69 -8.38 -21.58
N ALA A 699 17.66 -9.10 -22.02
CA ALA A 699 16.37 -9.17 -21.36
C ALA A 699 16.26 -10.47 -20.55
N ARG A 700 15.71 -10.38 -19.34
CA ARG A 700 15.53 -11.52 -18.41
C ARG A 700 14.07 -11.65 -18.01
N CYS A 701 13.59 -12.88 -17.95
CA CYS A 701 12.26 -13.23 -17.46
C CYS A 701 12.36 -14.35 -16.43
N ASP A 702 11.86 -14.09 -15.22
CA ASP A 702 11.74 -15.09 -14.16
C ASP A 702 10.27 -15.54 -14.08
N VAL A 703 10.01 -16.82 -14.35
CA VAL A 703 8.68 -17.43 -14.17
C VAL A 703 8.58 -17.95 -12.73
N PRO A 704 7.53 -17.59 -11.98
CA PRO A 704 7.38 -18.01 -10.59
C PRO A 704 6.75 -19.41 -10.48
N ALA A 705 7.03 -20.09 -9.38
CA ALA A 705 6.21 -21.16 -8.83
C ALA A 705 5.05 -20.56 -8.01
N ALA A 706 4.13 -21.42 -7.53
CA ALA A 706 2.96 -21.00 -6.76
C ALA A 706 3.30 -20.29 -5.43
N ASP A 707 4.49 -20.52 -4.88
CA ASP A 707 5.01 -19.86 -3.66
C ASP A 707 5.76 -18.55 -3.95
N GLY A 708 5.85 -18.14 -5.22
CA GLY A 708 6.55 -16.93 -5.66
C GLY A 708 8.04 -17.13 -5.96
N SER A 709 8.63 -18.28 -5.61
CA SER A 709 10.02 -18.60 -5.96
C SER A 709 10.21 -18.73 -7.47
N THR A 710 11.41 -18.46 -7.98
CA THR A 710 11.66 -18.60 -9.43
C THR A 710 11.88 -20.06 -9.81
N ILE A 711 10.98 -20.63 -10.63
CA ILE A 711 11.09 -22.02 -11.13
C ILE A 711 11.83 -22.12 -12.46
N PHE A 712 11.77 -21.06 -13.27
CA PHE A 712 12.44 -21.00 -14.57
C PHE A 712 12.88 -19.57 -14.88
N THR A 713 14.09 -19.43 -15.42
CA THR A 713 14.62 -18.16 -15.92
C THR A 713 14.92 -18.27 -17.40
N LEU A 714 14.38 -17.37 -18.21
CA LEU A 714 14.77 -17.21 -19.62
C LEU A 714 15.54 -15.90 -19.79
N LYS A 715 16.65 -15.95 -20.53
CA LYS A 715 17.44 -14.77 -20.90
C LYS A 715 17.57 -14.70 -22.41
N ALA A 716 17.48 -13.49 -22.96
CA ALA A 716 17.75 -13.21 -24.38
C ALA A 716 18.78 -12.08 -24.45
N ARG A 717 19.97 -12.36 -24.98
CA ARG A 717 21.07 -11.40 -25.13
C ARG A 717 21.36 -11.17 -26.60
N ARG A 718 21.46 -9.90 -27.00
CA ARG A 718 21.77 -9.52 -28.38
C ARG A 718 23.22 -9.06 -28.53
N GLN A 719 23.90 -9.56 -29.57
CA GLN A 719 25.21 -9.10 -30.03
C GLN A 719 25.20 -8.99 -31.57
N GLY A 720 25.29 -7.78 -32.09
CA GLY A 720 25.03 -7.47 -33.49
C GLY A 720 23.61 -7.91 -33.89
N ASN A 721 23.53 -8.81 -34.87
CA ASN A 721 22.27 -9.38 -35.35
C ASN A 721 21.94 -10.74 -34.74
N ALA A 722 22.77 -11.26 -33.84
CA ALA A 722 22.53 -12.54 -33.18
C ALA A 722 21.87 -12.32 -31.80
N ILE A 723 20.79 -13.04 -31.54
CA ILE A 723 20.14 -13.13 -30.23
C ILE A 723 20.38 -14.54 -29.70
N ALA A 724 21.15 -14.63 -28.62
CA ALA A 724 21.36 -15.86 -27.87
C ALA A 724 20.31 -15.95 -26.76
N VAL A 725 19.55 -17.04 -26.73
CA VAL A 725 18.54 -17.33 -25.71
C VAL A 725 18.97 -18.53 -24.89
N SER A 726 18.87 -18.42 -23.56
CA SER A 726 19.21 -19.49 -22.64
C SER A 726 18.18 -19.59 -21.51
N GLY A 727 17.66 -20.80 -21.28
CA GLY A 727 16.75 -21.14 -20.21
C GLY A 727 17.43 -21.98 -19.11
N GLU A 728 17.13 -21.68 -17.85
CA GLU A 728 17.59 -22.42 -16.67
C GLU A 728 16.42 -22.70 -15.74
N GLY A 729 16.29 -23.92 -15.23
CA GLY A 729 15.17 -24.38 -14.40
C GLY A 729 14.18 -25.29 -15.14
N GLU A 730 12.93 -25.33 -14.66
CA GLU A 730 11.87 -26.21 -15.20
C GLU A 730 10.77 -25.41 -15.93
N ALA A 731 10.69 -25.60 -17.25
CA ALA A 731 9.58 -25.16 -18.09
C ALA A 731 9.35 -26.15 -19.23
N ARG A 732 8.12 -26.29 -19.71
CA ARG A 732 7.75 -27.28 -20.75
C ARG A 732 6.91 -26.65 -21.85
N GLY A 733 7.21 -27.00 -23.12
CA GLY A 733 6.40 -26.60 -24.27
C GLY A 733 6.24 -25.09 -24.46
N TRP A 734 7.23 -24.29 -24.02
CA TRP A 734 7.18 -22.85 -24.15
C TRP A 734 7.54 -22.38 -25.57
N THR A 735 7.10 -21.18 -25.90
CA THR A 735 7.40 -20.50 -27.17
C THR A 735 7.97 -19.11 -26.91
N LEU A 736 8.69 -18.55 -27.88
CA LEU A 736 9.22 -17.19 -27.86
C LEU A 736 8.75 -16.41 -29.09
N CYS A 737 7.92 -15.39 -28.88
CA CYS A 737 7.51 -14.46 -29.93
C CYS A 737 8.49 -13.28 -29.98
N LEU A 738 9.07 -13.04 -31.15
CA LEU A 738 9.85 -11.84 -31.46
C LEU A 738 8.90 -10.74 -31.93
N ARG A 739 8.50 -9.85 -31.02
CA ARG A 739 7.48 -8.83 -31.29
C ARG A 739 7.94 -7.88 -32.39
N ASN A 740 7.07 -7.64 -33.37
CA ASN A 740 7.30 -6.80 -34.56
C ASN A 740 8.43 -7.28 -35.50
N ILE A 741 8.98 -8.47 -35.29
CA ILE A 741 9.96 -9.07 -36.20
C ILE A 741 9.24 -10.12 -37.06
N LEU A 742 8.99 -9.80 -38.33
CA LEU A 742 8.18 -10.64 -39.22
C LEU A 742 8.99 -11.74 -39.94
N GLN A 743 10.30 -11.57 -40.03
CA GLN A 743 11.23 -12.51 -40.66
C GLN A 743 12.55 -12.48 -39.90
N VAL A 744 13.24 -13.60 -39.89
CA VAL A 744 14.60 -13.75 -39.35
C VAL A 744 15.45 -14.52 -40.36
N ALA A 745 16.74 -14.21 -40.42
CA ALA A 745 17.68 -14.89 -41.31
C ALA A 745 17.91 -16.37 -40.96
N GLY A 746 17.78 -16.74 -39.68
CA GLY A 746 17.89 -18.14 -39.26
C GLY A 746 17.64 -18.37 -37.79
N VAL A 747 17.24 -19.61 -37.47
CA VAL A 747 17.03 -20.10 -36.09
C VAL A 747 17.81 -21.40 -35.91
N GLN A 748 18.57 -21.50 -34.83
CA GLN A 748 19.26 -22.71 -34.39
C GLN A 748 18.71 -23.14 -33.02
N GLY A 749 18.45 -24.43 -32.84
CA GLY A 749 17.90 -25.01 -31.59
C GLY A 749 16.37 -24.95 -31.47
N GLY A 750 15.66 -24.57 -32.53
CA GLY A 750 14.21 -24.47 -32.54
C GLY A 750 13.62 -24.35 -33.94
N THR A 751 12.28 -24.37 -34.01
CA THR A 751 11.50 -24.18 -35.24
C THR A 751 10.76 -22.85 -35.20
N GLN A 752 10.50 -22.25 -36.36
CA GLN A 752 9.83 -20.95 -36.45
C GLN A 752 8.52 -21.02 -37.22
N THR A 753 7.56 -20.20 -36.79
CA THR A 753 6.28 -19.96 -37.47
C THR A 753 5.96 -18.46 -37.46
N GLY A 754 5.16 -18.00 -38.41
CA GLY A 754 4.67 -16.62 -38.42
C GLY A 754 3.43 -16.46 -37.54
N SER A 755 3.27 -15.29 -36.93
CA SER A 755 2.04 -14.85 -36.27
C SER A 755 1.74 -13.40 -36.61
N GLU A 756 0.55 -12.92 -36.23
CA GLU A 756 0.19 -11.50 -36.37
C GLU A 756 1.07 -10.55 -35.53
N TRP A 757 1.74 -11.06 -34.49
CA TRP A 757 2.62 -10.26 -33.61
C TRP A 757 4.10 -10.32 -33.99
N GLY A 758 4.49 -11.28 -34.84
CA GLY A 758 5.89 -11.54 -35.21
C GLY A 758 6.22 -13.03 -35.33
N VAL A 759 7.50 -13.35 -35.52
CA VAL A 759 8.01 -14.71 -35.58
C VAL A 759 7.90 -15.37 -34.21
N VAL A 760 7.28 -16.55 -34.17
CA VAL A 760 7.19 -17.39 -32.98
C VAL A 760 8.14 -18.56 -33.13
N VAL A 761 9.09 -18.66 -32.21
CA VAL A 761 10.08 -19.74 -32.13
C VAL A 761 9.63 -20.76 -31.07
N SER A 762 9.48 -22.01 -31.49
CA SER A 762 9.27 -23.16 -30.59
C SER A 762 10.62 -23.81 -30.33
N ALA A 763 11.01 -23.89 -29.05
CA ALA A 763 12.32 -24.39 -28.68
C ALA A 763 12.37 -25.93 -28.66
N GLU A 764 13.45 -26.51 -29.20
CA GLU A 764 13.72 -27.95 -29.10
C GLU A 764 14.55 -28.31 -27.85
N GLY A 765 15.09 -27.30 -27.17
CA GLY A 765 15.86 -27.42 -25.93
C GLY A 765 15.96 -26.09 -25.17
N ASN A 766 16.91 -26.00 -24.24
CA ASN A 766 17.05 -24.82 -23.37
C ASN A 766 17.88 -23.68 -23.98
N THR A 767 18.40 -23.84 -25.19
CA THR A 767 19.21 -22.82 -25.87
C THR A 767 18.72 -22.60 -27.29
N LEU A 768 18.67 -21.32 -27.69
CA LEU A 768 18.34 -20.91 -29.06
C LEU A 768 19.33 -19.84 -29.52
N THR A 769 19.62 -19.83 -30.81
CA THR A 769 20.27 -18.69 -31.45
C THR A 769 19.41 -18.23 -32.62
N ILE A 770 19.05 -16.96 -32.62
CA ILE A 770 18.24 -16.33 -33.67
C ILE A 770 19.10 -15.27 -34.35
N THR A 771 19.20 -15.31 -35.67
CA THR A 771 19.87 -14.27 -36.46
C THR A 771 18.81 -13.41 -37.13
N LEU A 772 18.77 -12.13 -36.80
CA LEU A 772 17.82 -11.14 -37.33
C LEU A 772 18.00 -10.90 -38.82
#